data_AF-A0A6A6K039-F1
#
_entry.id   AF-A0A6A6K039-F1
#
_cell.length_a   1.000
_cell.length_b   1.000
_cell.length_c   1.000
_cell.angle_alpha   90.00
_cell.angle_beta   90.00
_cell.angle_gamma   90.00
#
_symmetry.space_group_name_H-M   'P 1'
#
loop_
_entity.id
_entity.type
_entity.pdbx_description
1 polymer ?
#
loop_
_entity_poly.entity_id
_entity_poly.type
_entity_poly.pdbx_seq_one_letter_code
_entity_poly.pdbx_strand_id
1 'polypeptide(L)'
;MGLWGFSFVALVALALGAGADQIRVVGSSTVFPFISSVAEEFGRFSAYRTPVIESVGSGMGFNMFCAGSGSDTPDIAMSSRRIKDAEVELCGVNGVKDMIEIGLGYDGIVVASAKQKEEVDFSLVDLFGALSKYSLSDEYGKVPINKHSMWSEVRPGLPEHEIEVYGPHKNTGTYDILVDTAISGVCMSAKNFVDSYPNLEERKRVCSSIRNDGKYIEVATSENVVIHKISKNSNAFGILSFSFLVKNQGEIQGNKVAGVEPNYDTISSGKYVLSRPIYIYVKREHLQSTPGLKEFVKEVLRPESIGGSGYLVNLGFVPLQKEQLEQTSRKSLRGFGLVEVVVYHGDIEQGIRTLKKKLQREGAVVVNVHEFQAKGVLSSFGVTVPRGVVVESVEEVDRLLGDLAPGPVVVKAQIHAGGRGKAGGVKIGNTRDEVKSLVEQMLHSVLVTHQTSPEGQKVNKVYLEEGADIGKEYYIGAVVDRGVGRVSVIFSSEGGVDIETVAKERPDMVSVVHIDPLYGFRSFHGQELCRRFGLGPKQVSGVASMARKIYKVLVETDASQVEINPLAETSSGEFLALDAKIAFDDNGLYRNPEVAKLQDPDEYAVEELEAAEHGLSYIKMDGNIGCMVNGAGLAMATMDIIKYYGGEPANFLDVGGGASQEAVREAFNIILQSGVKGILVNIFGGIMRCDVIAKGIIESTKEIGVDVPLVVRLSGTNFEIGRKLLDDSGLGITAATDLDEAASFIVKMAIAYGTKMVGGVTPGKGGTTHLGLPVFDTVLQAKAETQANASVIYVPAPYAADAILEAIEAEIELIVCITEGIPVLDMVQVKRALAGSKSRMIGPNCPGIITPEECKIGIMPGSTKRLFLEDEETHGIVIIGEIGGSEEEEAVEFLQSSGTKKPVVGFVAGQTAPPGKRMGHAGAISSGSSGTAKGKIEFMKRAGVAVAETPAVIGKTVLDVMGKRSS
;
A
#
# COMPACT_ATOMS: atom_id res chain seq x y z
N MET A 1 72.02 22.70 -29.67
CA MET A 1 70.91 23.62 -29.30
C MET A 1 69.67 23.02 -29.93
N GLY A 2 68.61 22.62 -29.21
CA GLY A 2 68.06 23.14 -27.95
C GLY A 2 66.59 23.46 -28.26
N LEU A 3 65.62 22.52 -28.19
CA LEU A 3 65.24 21.58 -27.13
C LEU A 3 64.54 22.31 -25.97
N TRP A 4 63.48 21.70 -25.41
CA TRP A 4 62.47 22.25 -24.49
C TRP A 4 61.49 23.24 -25.16
N GLY A 5 60.16 23.17 -24.97
CA GLY A 5 59.35 22.17 -24.27
C GLY A 5 58.27 22.81 -23.40
N PHE A 6 57.02 22.85 -23.89
CA PHE A 6 55.86 23.29 -23.10
C PHE A 6 54.93 22.11 -22.82
N SER A 7 54.92 21.66 -21.57
CA SER A 7 54.05 20.58 -21.11
C SER A 7 52.60 21.03 -20.98
N PHE A 8 51.69 20.12 -21.32
CA PHE A 8 50.36 20.08 -20.73
C PHE A 8 50.52 19.93 -19.20
N VAL A 9 50.28 20.99 -18.43
CA VAL A 9 50.10 20.86 -16.98
C VAL A 9 48.62 20.58 -16.74
N ALA A 10 48.27 19.30 -16.76
CA ALA A 10 46.97 18.86 -16.24
C ALA A 10 46.93 19.23 -14.75
N LEU A 11 46.02 20.12 -14.36
CA LEU A 11 45.81 20.43 -12.94
C LEU A 11 44.98 19.31 -12.29
N VAL A 12 45.62 18.14 -12.14
CA VAL A 12 45.12 17.06 -11.28
C VAL A 12 45.21 17.57 -9.84
N ALA A 13 44.14 18.23 -9.41
CA ALA A 13 43.94 18.60 -8.01
C ALA A 13 43.77 17.30 -7.21
N LEU A 14 44.87 16.84 -6.61
CA LEU A 14 44.96 15.57 -5.89
C LEU A 14 44.08 15.60 -4.63
N ALA A 15 42.82 15.18 -4.78
CA ALA A 15 42.00 14.70 -3.68
C ALA A 15 42.40 13.27 -3.25
N LEU A 16 43.71 13.00 -3.11
CA LEU A 16 44.20 11.80 -2.45
C LEU A 16 43.92 11.94 -0.95
N GLY A 17 42.87 11.27 -0.46
CA GLY A 17 42.51 11.34 0.96
C GLY A 17 41.13 10.83 1.36
N ALA A 18 40.34 10.24 0.46
CA ALA A 18 39.01 9.67 0.75
C ALA A 18 38.92 8.18 0.37
N GLY A 19 39.93 7.39 0.73
CA GLY A 19 40.00 5.97 0.40
C GLY A 19 39.28 5.07 1.41
N ALA A 20 38.75 3.96 0.91
CA ALA A 20 38.33 2.75 1.65
C ALA A 20 37.10 2.81 2.59
N ASP A 21 36.50 3.97 2.89
CA ASP A 21 35.45 4.09 3.92
C ASP A 21 34.00 3.82 3.44
N GLN A 22 33.78 3.57 2.14
CA GLN A 22 32.45 3.42 1.55
C GLN A 22 32.50 2.64 0.23
N ILE A 23 31.56 1.70 0.05
CA ILE A 23 31.47 0.81 -1.14
C ILE A 23 31.10 1.61 -2.39
N ARG A 24 31.75 1.33 -3.52
CA ARG A 24 31.44 1.92 -4.83
C ARG A 24 31.04 0.86 -5.87
N VAL A 25 29.90 1.10 -6.52
CA VAL A 25 29.35 0.27 -7.60
C VAL A 25 29.23 1.11 -8.87
N VAL A 26 29.65 0.56 -10.02
CA VAL A 26 29.52 1.25 -11.32
C VAL A 26 28.91 0.34 -12.38
N GLY A 27 28.17 0.91 -13.34
CA GLY A 27 27.84 0.20 -14.59
C GLY A 27 26.41 0.39 -15.08
N SER A 28 25.74 -0.72 -15.40
CA SER A 28 24.51 -0.76 -16.20
C SER A 28 23.32 0.00 -15.60
N SER A 29 22.69 0.86 -16.42
CA SER A 29 21.39 1.50 -16.16
C SER A 29 20.27 0.48 -15.94
N THR A 30 20.36 -0.70 -16.56
CA THR A 30 19.41 -1.80 -16.35
C THR A 30 19.47 -2.35 -14.93
N VAL A 31 20.68 -2.51 -14.40
CA VAL A 31 20.91 -3.17 -13.10
C VAL A 31 20.91 -2.16 -11.95
N PHE A 32 21.08 -0.87 -12.27
CA PHE A 32 21.05 0.24 -11.33
C PHE A 32 19.83 0.24 -10.40
N PRO A 33 18.54 0.16 -10.86
CA PRO A 33 17.40 0.22 -9.95
C PRO A 33 17.43 -0.87 -8.88
N PHE A 34 17.78 -2.11 -9.27
CA PHE A 34 17.85 -3.24 -8.34
C PHE A 34 18.98 -3.08 -7.33
N ILE A 35 20.20 -2.72 -7.79
CA ILE A 35 21.33 -2.55 -6.87
C ILE A 35 21.17 -1.30 -5.99
N SER A 36 20.47 -0.27 -6.46
CA SER A 36 20.09 0.91 -5.66
C SER A 36 19.09 0.58 -4.57
N SER A 37 18.01 -0.17 -4.86
CA SER A 37 17.10 -0.66 -3.82
C SER A 37 17.83 -1.47 -2.74
N VAL A 38 18.70 -2.41 -3.14
CA VAL A 38 19.46 -3.22 -2.17
C VAL A 38 20.50 -2.39 -1.40
N ALA A 39 21.07 -1.32 -2.00
CA ALA A 39 22.01 -0.45 -1.33
C ALA A 39 21.35 0.50 -0.33
N GLU A 40 20.15 1.02 -0.63
CA GLU A 40 19.35 1.77 0.32
C GLU A 40 18.97 0.90 1.52
N GLU A 41 18.46 -0.31 1.29
CA GLU A 41 18.17 -1.29 2.35
C GLU A 41 19.41 -1.62 3.19
N PHE A 42 20.55 -1.86 2.53
CA PHE A 42 21.81 -2.11 3.21
C PHE A 42 22.31 -0.90 4.03
N GLY A 43 22.09 0.32 3.55
CA GLY A 43 22.41 1.56 4.26
C GLY A 43 21.49 1.84 5.46
N ARG A 44 20.20 1.46 5.36
CA ARG A 44 19.21 1.57 6.44
C ARG A 44 19.42 0.53 7.55
N PHE A 45 19.81 -0.70 7.19
CA PHE A 45 19.80 -1.85 8.12
C PHE A 45 21.19 -2.45 8.46
N SER A 46 22.28 -1.90 7.96
CA SER A 46 23.65 -2.31 8.36
C SER A 46 24.39 -1.19 9.10
N ALA A 47 25.49 -1.54 9.76
CA ALA A 47 26.38 -0.58 10.41
C ALA A 47 27.38 0.10 9.43
N TYR A 48 27.16 -0.02 8.12
CA TYR A 48 28.04 0.46 7.06
C TYR A 48 27.33 1.50 6.19
N ARG A 49 28.10 2.42 5.61
CA ARG A 49 27.54 3.48 4.75
C ARG A 49 26.89 2.89 3.49
N THR A 50 25.76 3.46 3.09
CA THR A 50 25.07 3.23 1.83
C THR A 50 26.06 3.20 0.65
N PRO A 51 26.12 2.12 -0.14
CA PRO A 51 26.95 2.05 -1.34
C PRO A 51 26.67 3.21 -2.31
N VAL A 52 27.72 3.84 -2.83
CA VAL A 52 27.61 4.84 -3.90
C VAL A 52 27.50 4.09 -5.23
N ILE A 53 26.44 4.35 -5.99
CA ILE A 53 26.13 3.63 -7.23
C ILE A 53 26.07 4.61 -8.40
N GLU A 54 26.87 4.35 -9.44
CA GLU A 54 27.00 5.22 -10.62
C GLU A 54 26.53 4.47 -11.88
N SER A 55 25.42 4.94 -12.49
CA SER A 55 24.92 4.41 -13.77
C SER A 55 25.70 5.02 -14.94
N VAL A 56 26.69 4.29 -15.44
CA VAL A 56 27.60 4.68 -16.55
C VAL A 56 27.50 3.76 -17.78
N GLY A 57 26.66 2.72 -17.71
CA GLY A 57 26.56 1.66 -18.71
C GLY A 57 27.63 0.57 -18.55
N SER A 58 27.29 -0.68 -18.90
CA SER A 58 28.10 -1.88 -18.61
C SER A 58 29.56 -1.78 -19.07
N GLY A 59 29.83 -1.23 -20.26
CA GLY A 59 31.20 -1.11 -20.79
C GLY A 59 32.06 -0.05 -20.10
N MET A 60 31.47 1.11 -19.76
CA MET A 60 32.20 2.14 -19.00
C MET A 60 32.42 1.69 -17.55
N GLY A 61 31.44 0.98 -16.97
CA GLY A 61 31.55 0.35 -15.67
C GLY A 61 32.72 -0.64 -15.61
N PHE A 62 32.86 -1.54 -16.60
CA PHE A 62 34.03 -2.42 -16.67
C PHE A 62 35.34 -1.67 -16.89
N ASN A 63 35.39 -0.61 -17.69
CA ASN A 63 36.61 0.21 -17.84
C ASN A 63 37.03 0.88 -16.52
N MET A 64 36.09 1.39 -15.73
CA MET A 64 36.35 2.01 -14.41
C MET A 64 36.73 0.95 -13.36
N PHE A 65 36.04 -0.19 -13.35
CA PHE A 65 36.32 -1.32 -12.45
C PHE A 65 37.70 -1.94 -12.75
N CYS A 66 38.01 -2.20 -14.02
CA CYS A 66 39.29 -2.74 -14.45
C CYS A 66 40.43 -1.70 -14.51
N ALA A 67 40.25 -0.47 -14.02
CA ALA A 67 41.32 0.53 -13.96
C ALA A 67 42.46 0.15 -12.99
N GLY A 68 42.20 -0.74 -12.02
CA GLY A 68 43.18 -1.26 -11.08
C GLY A 68 42.53 -1.88 -9.83
N SER A 69 43.36 -2.28 -8.87
CA SER A 69 42.94 -2.83 -7.57
C SER A 69 43.10 -1.84 -6.39
N GLY A 70 43.40 -0.57 -6.66
CA GLY A 70 43.48 0.49 -5.65
C GLY A 70 42.11 0.87 -5.04
N SER A 71 42.12 1.49 -3.86
CA SER A 71 40.91 1.93 -3.13
C SER A 71 40.24 3.19 -3.70
N ASP A 72 40.79 3.74 -4.77
CA ASP A 72 40.22 4.76 -5.66
C ASP A 72 39.35 4.16 -6.78
N THR A 73 39.49 2.86 -7.05
CA THR A 73 38.75 2.12 -8.09
C THR A 73 37.48 1.46 -7.53
N PRO A 74 36.38 1.30 -8.30
CA PRO A 74 35.14 0.71 -7.80
C PRO A 74 35.28 -0.74 -7.34
N ASP A 75 34.59 -1.11 -6.26
CA ASP A 75 34.56 -2.46 -5.70
C ASP A 75 33.72 -3.45 -6.51
N ILE A 76 32.64 -2.93 -7.14
CA ILE A 76 31.64 -3.72 -7.87
C ILE A 76 31.37 -3.12 -9.25
N ALA A 77 31.31 -3.96 -10.28
CA ALA A 77 30.74 -3.64 -11.59
C ALA A 77 29.40 -4.35 -11.80
N MET A 78 28.33 -3.60 -12.05
CA MET A 78 27.00 -4.13 -12.39
C MET A 78 26.77 -4.10 -13.91
N SER A 79 26.23 -5.17 -14.49
CA SER A 79 26.23 -5.35 -15.94
C SER A 79 24.99 -6.09 -16.48
N SER A 80 24.42 -5.57 -17.57
CA SER A 80 23.33 -6.19 -18.35
C SER A 80 23.82 -7.16 -19.44
N ARG A 81 25.02 -7.69 -19.25
CA ARG A 81 25.66 -8.75 -20.05
C ARG A 81 26.83 -9.35 -19.27
N ARG A 82 27.39 -10.45 -19.75
CA ARG A 82 28.68 -10.95 -19.27
C ARG A 82 29.83 -9.98 -19.61
N ILE A 83 30.88 -9.97 -18.79
CA ILE A 83 32.17 -9.35 -19.12
C ILE A 83 32.80 -10.01 -20.37
N LYS A 84 33.49 -9.24 -21.20
CA LYS A 84 34.17 -9.72 -22.43
C LYS A 84 35.63 -10.07 -22.17
N ASP A 85 36.20 -10.95 -22.97
CA ASP A 85 37.60 -11.39 -22.82
C ASP A 85 38.60 -10.22 -22.82
N ALA A 86 38.40 -9.20 -23.66
CA ALA A 86 39.23 -7.99 -23.68
C ALA A 86 39.07 -7.09 -22.43
N GLU A 87 37.93 -7.16 -21.73
CA GLU A 87 37.70 -6.48 -20.45
C GLU A 87 38.33 -7.29 -19.29
N VAL A 88 38.32 -8.63 -19.39
CA VAL A 88 39.07 -9.52 -18.47
C VAL A 88 40.59 -9.30 -18.62
N GLU A 89 41.09 -9.19 -19.85
CA GLU A 89 42.50 -8.89 -20.15
C GLU A 89 42.90 -7.51 -19.60
N LEU A 90 42.07 -6.48 -19.80
CA LEU A 90 42.28 -5.14 -19.21
C LEU A 90 42.38 -5.20 -17.68
N CYS A 91 41.46 -5.91 -17.02
CA CYS A 91 41.51 -6.15 -15.57
C CYS A 91 42.84 -6.81 -15.15
N GLY A 92 43.26 -7.88 -15.85
CA GLY A 92 44.48 -8.60 -15.55
C GLY A 92 45.76 -7.77 -15.74
N VAL A 93 45.85 -7.01 -16.83
CA VAL A 93 46.97 -6.08 -17.11
C VAL A 93 47.09 -4.99 -16.05
N ASN A 94 45.96 -4.45 -15.58
CA ASN A 94 45.91 -3.44 -14.53
C ASN A 94 45.97 -4.02 -13.10
N GLY A 95 46.18 -5.33 -12.95
CA GLY A 95 46.43 -5.97 -11.65
C GLY A 95 45.19 -6.25 -10.79
N VAL A 96 44.00 -6.30 -11.39
CA VAL A 96 42.80 -6.95 -10.81
C VAL A 96 42.90 -8.44 -11.15
N LYS A 97 43.18 -9.29 -10.15
CA LYS A 97 43.62 -10.67 -10.37
C LYS A 97 42.54 -11.71 -10.11
N ASP A 98 41.56 -11.40 -9.26
CA ASP A 98 40.51 -12.35 -8.89
C ASP A 98 39.18 -11.64 -8.63
N MET A 99 38.16 -11.95 -9.42
CA MET A 99 36.83 -11.33 -9.34
C MET A 99 35.73 -12.38 -9.25
N ILE A 100 34.69 -12.06 -8.46
CA ILE A 100 33.55 -12.93 -8.20
C ILE A 100 32.41 -12.50 -9.14
N GLU A 101 32.18 -13.29 -10.18
CA GLU A 101 31.02 -13.18 -11.07
C GLU A 101 29.77 -13.77 -10.39
N ILE A 102 28.74 -12.93 -10.21
CA ILE A 102 27.46 -13.24 -9.60
C ILE A 102 26.34 -12.94 -10.60
N GLY A 103 25.60 -13.96 -11.02
CA GLY A 103 24.36 -13.77 -11.78
C GLY A 103 23.20 -13.40 -10.85
N LEU A 104 22.39 -12.43 -11.26
CA LEU A 104 21.20 -12.00 -10.51
C LEU A 104 19.93 -12.65 -11.09
N GLY A 105 19.81 -12.63 -12.41
CA GLY A 105 18.62 -13.04 -13.15
C GLY A 105 18.70 -12.63 -14.62
N TYR A 106 17.55 -12.39 -15.24
CA TYR A 106 17.38 -11.95 -16.62
C TYR A 106 16.41 -10.79 -16.73
N ASP A 107 16.70 -9.88 -17.64
CA ASP A 107 15.80 -8.83 -18.12
C ASP A 107 15.18 -9.26 -19.46
N GLY A 108 13.94 -8.88 -19.76
CA GLY A 108 13.21 -9.45 -20.91
C GLY A 108 11.92 -8.73 -21.30
N ILE A 109 11.78 -8.46 -22.61
CA ILE A 109 10.61 -7.80 -23.21
C ILE A 109 9.91 -8.75 -24.18
N VAL A 110 8.62 -8.58 -24.42
CA VAL A 110 7.83 -9.41 -25.32
C VAL A 110 7.14 -8.61 -26.41
N VAL A 111 6.82 -9.27 -27.53
CA VAL A 111 5.89 -8.77 -28.54
C VAL A 111 4.52 -9.36 -28.24
N ALA A 112 3.59 -8.57 -27.70
CA ALA A 112 2.26 -9.02 -27.29
C ALA A 112 1.18 -8.74 -28.34
N SER A 113 0.10 -9.53 -28.31
CA SER A 113 -1.14 -9.28 -29.06
C SER A 113 -2.36 -9.67 -28.20
N ALA A 114 -3.57 -9.28 -28.61
CA ALA A 114 -4.80 -9.75 -27.98
C ALA A 114 -4.91 -11.29 -28.07
N LYS A 115 -5.37 -11.92 -26.98
CA LYS A 115 -5.43 -13.40 -26.83
C LYS A 115 -6.36 -14.13 -27.81
N GLN A 116 -7.19 -13.40 -28.56
CA GLN A 116 -8.06 -13.95 -29.61
C GLN A 116 -7.41 -13.95 -31.00
N LYS A 117 -6.17 -13.46 -31.12
CA LYS A 117 -5.38 -13.46 -32.37
C LYS A 117 -4.65 -14.80 -32.52
N GLU A 118 -4.34 -15.19 -33.75
CA GLU A 118 -3.33 -16.22 -34.01
C GLU A 118 -1.93 -15.73 -33.58
N GLU A 119 -1.09 -16.62 -33.05
CA GLU A 119 0.29 -16.29 -32.69
C GLU A 119 1.16 -16.09 -33.93
N VAL A 120 1.99 -15.05 -33.92
CA VAL A 120 2.97 -14.79 -34.98
C VAL A 120 4.37 -15.18 -34.49
N ASP A 121 5.23 -15.67 -35.39
CA ASP A 121 6.67 -15.85 -35.15
C ASP A 121 7.49 -14.79 -35.92
N PHE A 122 8.05 -13.85 -35.17
CA PHE A 122 8.86 -12.75 -35.70
C PHE A 122 10.34 -13.08 -35.63
N SER A 123 11.10 -12.89 -36.70
CA SER A 123 12.56 -12.81 -36.58
C SER A 123 12.97 -11.41 -36.10
N LEU A 124 14.20 -11.26 -35.61
CA LEU A 124 14.74 -9.92 -35.32
C LEU A 124 14.78 -9.02 -36.57
N VAL A 125 14.89 -9.60 -37.78
CA VAL A 125 14.84 -8.86 -39.05
C VAL A 125 13.44 -8.32 -39.33
N ASP A 126 12.38 -9.02 -38.91
CA ASP A 126 11.01 -8.54 -39.03
C ASP A 126 10.73 -7.38 -38.07
N LEU A 127 11.21 -7.50 -36.82
CA LEU A 127 11.12 -6.41 -35.85
C LEU A 127 11.95 -5.20 -36.29
N PHE A 128 13.15 -5.41 -36.86
CA PHE A 128 13.92 -4.35 -37.50
C PHE A 128 13.14 -3.68 -38.65
N GLY A 129 12.63 -4.48 -39.59
CA GLY A 129 11.90 -3.99 -40.77
C GLY A 129 10.58 -3.27 -40.45
N ALA A 130 9.92 -3.64 -39.35
CA ALA A 130 8.73 -2.94 -38.89
C ALA A 130 9.04 -1.65 -38.12
N LEU A 131 10.05 -1.65 -37.24
CA LEU A 131 10.24 -0.62 -36.20
C LEU A 131 11.37 0.38 -36.49
N SER A 132 12.43 -0.05 -37.18
CA SER A 132 13.58 0.81 -37.47
C SER A 132 13.17 2.01 -38.33
N LYS A 133 13.79 3.17 -38.09
CA LYS A 133 13.69 4.37 -38.94
C LYS A 133 14.27 4.12 -40.34
N TYR A 134 15.14 3.12 -40.49
CA TYR A 134 15.87 2.83 -41.72
C TYR A 134 15.77 1.34 -42.06
N SER A 135 15.53 0.99 -43.32
CA SER A 135 15.44 -0.41 -43.77
C SER A 135 16.77 -0.96 -44.32
N LEU A 136 16.86 -2.29 -44.41
CA LEU A 136 17.96 -2.97 -45.11
C LEU A 136 17.91 -2.67 -46.61
N SER A 137 19.06 -2.72 -47.29
CA SER A 137 19.15 -2.54 -48.74
C SER A 137 20.39 -3.22 -49.30
N ASP A 138 20.26 -3.83 -50.48
CA ASP A 138 21.39 -4.35 -51.26
C ASP A 138 22.11 -3.25 -52.06
N GLU A 139 21.57 -2.03 -52.10
CA GLU A 139 22.22 -0.89 -52.76
C GLU A 139 23.41 -0.37 -51.93
N TYR A 140 24.61 -0.48 -52.50
CA TYR A 140 25.86 -0.05 -51.87
C TYR A 140 25.84 1.43 -51.48
N GLY A 141 26.22 1.73 -50.23
CA GLY A 141 26.27 3.10 -49.70
C GLY A 141 24.90 3.73 -49.46
N LYS A 142 23.80 2.96 -49.43
CA LYS A 142 22.46 3.46 -49.12
C LYS A 142 21.87 2.84 -47.87
N VAL A 143 21.31 3.72 -47.04
CA VAL A 143 20.50 3.40 -45.87
C VAL A 143 19.16 4.16 -46.04
N PRO A 144 18.17 3.56 -46.74
CA PRO A 144 16.91 4.22 -47.03
C PRO A 144 16.07 4.39 -45.76
N ILE A 145 15.29 5.47 -45.71
CA ILE A 145 14.24 5.65 -44.68
C ILE A 145 13.20 4.54 -44.87
N ASN A 146 12.81 3.90 -43.77
CA ASN A 146 11.79 2.86 -43.76
C ASN A 146 10.44 3.42 -44.26
N LYS A 147 9.77 2.67 -45.14
CA LYS A 147 8.46 3.00 -45.70
C LYS A 147 7.42 1.88 -45.58
N HIS A 148 7.76 0.76 -44.92
CA HIS A 148 6.83 -0.34 -44.74
C HIS A 148 5.63 0.14 -43.92
N SER A 149 4.44 -0.11 -44.44
CA SER A 149 3.15 0.37 -43.95
C SER A 149 2.25 -0.78 -43.50
N MET A 150 2.43 -1.96 -44.11
CA MET A 150 1.75 -3.23 -43.84
C MET A 150 2.78 -4.29 -43.38
N TRP A 151 2.38 -5.22 -42.52
CA TRP A 151 3.30 -6.26 -42.05
C TRP A 151 3.75 -7.22 -43.17
N SER A 152 2.88 -7.51 -44.14
CA SER A 152 3.21 -8.32 -45.31
C SER A 152 4.28 -7.69 -46.23
N GLU A 153 4.50 -6.38 -46.16
CA GLU A 153 5.62 -5.69 -46.86
C GLU A 153 6.97 -5.92 -46.18
N VAL A 154 6.99 -6.30 -44.90
CA VAL A 154 8.22 -6.60 -44.15
C VAL A 154 8.69 -8.02 -44.46
N ARG A 155 7.76 -8.99 -44.44
CA ARG A 155 8.02 -10.38 -44.84
C ARG A 155 6.71 -11.03 -45.33
N PRO A 156 6.71 -11.66 -46.52
CA PRO A 156 5.57 -12.48 -46.98
C PRO A 156 5.21 -13.55 -45.95
N GLY A 157 3.92 -13.66 -45.61
CA GLY A 157 3.42 -14.55 -44.54
C GLY A 157 3.38 -13.93 -43.15
N LEU A 158 3.72 -12.64 -42.98
CA LEU A 158 3.22 -11.83 -41.87
C LEU A 158 1.81 -11.28 -42.19
N PRO A 159 1.02 -10.82 -41.19
CA PRO A 159 -0.38 -10.45 -41.38
C PRO A 159 -0.65 -9.39 -42.47
N GLU A 160 -1.77 -9.51 -43.16
CA GLU A 160 -2.20 -8.58 -44.22
C GLU A 160 -2.94 -7.34 -43.66
N HIS A 161 -2.40 -6.73 -42.60
CA HIS A 161 -2.90 -5.49 -42.01
C HIS A 161 -1.77 -4.47 -41.75
N GLU A 162 -2.13 -3.24 -41.42
CA GLU A 162 -1.16 -2.17 -41.15
C GLU A 162 -0.24 -2.49 -39.97
N ILE A 163 0.96 -1.90 -40.00
CA ILE A 163 1.90 -1.89 -38.87
C ILE A 163 1.42 -0.86 -37.83
N GLU A 164 0.84 -1.33 -36.74
CA GLU A 164 0.50 -0.51 -35.57
C GLU A 164 1.14 -1.17 -34.33
N VAL A 165 2.19 -0.55 -33.80
CA VAL A 165 2.93 -1.06 -32.64
C VAL A 165 2.96 -0.04 -31.52
N TYR A 166 2.32 -0.37 -30.40
CA TYR A 166 2.41 0.38 -29.15
C TYR A 166 3.64 -0.11 -28.38
N GLY A 167 4.58 0.79 -28.07
CA GLY A 167 5.86 0.40 -27.49
C GLY A 167 6.35 1.30 -26.35
N PRO A 168 7.42 0.88 -25.68
CA PRO A 168 7.97 1.59 -24.53
C PRO A 168 8.49 2.97 -24.92
N HIS A 169 8.33 3.94 -24.02
CA HIS A 169 8.95 5.25 -24.15
C HIS A 169 10.48 5.15 -24.00
N LYS A 170 11.21 5.96 -24.78
CA LYS A 170 12.68 5.93 -24.94
C LYS A 170 13.57 6.11 -23.69
N ASN A 171 12.98 6.36 -22.52
CA ASN A 171 13.69 6.51 -21.24
C ASN A 171 13.48 5.28 -20.31
N THR A 172 13.34 4.07 -20.87
CA THR A 172 13.00 2.84 -20.12
C THR A 172 13.93 1.68 -20.47
N GLY A 173 14.22 0.79 -19.52
CA GLY A 173 15.03 -0.42 -19.76
C GLY A 173 14.41 -1.36 -20.81
N THR A 174 13.08 -1.35 -20.92
CA THR A 174 12.28 -2.03 -21.94
C THR A 174 12.62 -1.52 -23.35
N TYR A 175 12.80 -0.21 -23.52
CA TYR A 175 13.27 0.40 -24.76
C TYR A 175 14.75 0.09 -25.03
N ASP A 176 15.60 0.05 -23.98
CA ASP A 176 17.00 -0.35 -24.13
C ASP A 176 17.14 -1.77 -24.72
N ILE A 177 16.37 -2.76 -24.26
CA ILE A 177 16.37 -4.11 -24.88
C ILE A 177 15.90 -4.03 -26.34
N LEU A 178 14.80 -3.31 -26.60
CA LEU A 178 14.23 -3.22 -27.94
C LEU A 178 15.27 -2.69 -28.94
N VAL A 179 15.98 -1.63 -28.55
CA VAL A 179 17.04 -1.02 -29.33
C VAL A 179 18.29 -1.88 -29.41
N ASP A 180 18.84 -2.36 -28.29
CA ASP A 180 20.05 -3.20 -28.27
C ASP A 180 19.89 -4.45 -29.16
N THR A 181 18.76 -5.15 -28.99
CA THR A 181 18.56 -6.49 -29.55
C THR A 181 17.89 -6.47 -30.91
N ALA A 182 16.73 -5.83 -31.06
CA ALA A 182 15.95 -5.92 -32.30
C ALA A 182 16.41 -4.89 -33.34
N ILE A 183 16.86 -3.70 -32.93
CA ILE A 183 17.30 -2.66 -33.88
C ILE A 183 18.81 -2.77 -34.14
N SER A 184 19.64 -2.62 -33.11
CA SER A 184 21.10 -2.67 -33.20
C SER A 184 21.65 -4.07 -33.48
N GLY A 185 21.06 -5.13 -32.93
CA GLY A 185 21.48 -6.51 -33.19
C GLY A 185 21.44 -6.92 -34.67
N VAL A 186 20.53 -6.32 -35.46
CA VAL A 186 20.48 -6.48 -36.92
C VAL A 186 21.36 -5.43 -37.62
N CYS A 187 21.22 -4.15 -37.26
CA CYS A 187 21.84 -3.03 -37.96
C CYS A 187 23.36 -2.96 -37.83
N MET A 188 23.93 -3.30 -36.67
CA MET A 188 25.36 -3.10 -36.39
C MET A 188 26.32 -3.98 -37.20
N SER A 189 25.79 -5.08 -37.76
CA SER A 189 26.47 -6.05 -38.63
C SER A 189 25.95 -6.04 -40.07
N ALA A 190 24.82 -5.39 -40.36
CA ALA A 190 24.25 -5.28 -41.70
C ALA A 190 25.19 -4.53 -42.65
N LYS A 191 25.55 -5.17 -43.77
CA LYS A 191 26.59 -4.68 -44.68
C LYS A 191 26.38 -3.25 -45.16
N ASN A 192 25.17 -2.88 -45.58
CA ASN A 192 24.90 -1.53 -46.08
C ASN A 192 25.04 -0.45 -44.98
N PHE A 193 24.78 -0.77 -43.72
CA PHE A 193 25.04 0.11 -42.59
C PHE A 193 26.51 0.17 -42.20
N VAL A 194 27.26 -0.94 -42.31
CA VAL A 194 28.72 -0.96 -42.11
C VAL A 194 29.45 -0.14 -43.19
N ASP A 195 29.06 -0.32 -44.46
CA ASP A 195 29.64 0.38 -45.61
C ASP A 195 29.29 1.88 -45.62
N SER A 196 28.06 2.24 -45.21
CA SER A 196 27.62 3.66 -45.15
C SER A 196 28.08 4.39 -43.89
N TYR A 197 28.21 3.69 -42.76
CA TYR A 197 28.64 4.23 -41.47
C TYR A 197 29.82 3.43 -40.91
N PRO A 198 31.04 3.66 -41.45
CA PRO A 198 32.26 2.99 -40.96
C PRO A 198 32.68 3.48 -39.57
N ASN A 199 32.27 4.69 -39.15
CA ASN A 199 32.47 5.17 -37.79
C ASN A 199 31.51 4.45 -36.82
N LEU A 200 32.07 3.85 -35.76
CA LEU A 200 31.30 3.03 -34.81
C LEU A 200 30.25 3.81 -34.03
N GLU A 201 30.55 5.04 -33.58
CA GLU A 201 29.62 5.85 -32.78
C GLU A 201 28.52 6.48 -33.64
N GLU A 202 28.85 6.82 -34.89
CA GLU A 202 27.86 7.23 -35.88
C GLU A 202 26.92 6.06 -36.24
N ARG A 203 27.48 4.86 -36.49
CA ARG A 203 26.67 3.67 -36.77
C ARG A 203 25.76 3.30 -35.62
N LYS A 204 26.25 3.33 -34.36
CA LYS A 204 25.39 3.15 -33.17
C LYS A 204 24.19 4.11 -33.18
N ARG A 205 24.41 5.41 -33.42
CA ARG A 205 23.35 6.43 -33.44
C ARG A 205 22.30 6.19 -34.53
N VAL A 206 22.71 5.66 -35.68
CA VAL A 206 21.79 5.24 -36.75
C VAL A 206 21.06 3.96 -36.34
N CYS A 207 21.77 2.97 -35.82
CA CYS A 207 21.25 1.69 -35.34
C CYS A 207 20.45 1.77 -34.03
N SER A 208 20.32 2.96 -33.42
CA SER A 208 19.45 3.24 -32.27
C SER A 208 18.21 4.05 -32.65
N SER A 209 17.93 4.24 -33.95
CA SER A 209 16.82 5.08 -34.43
C SER A 209 15.56 4.26 -34.77
N ILE A 210 14.55 4.31 -33.90
CA ILE A 210 13.19 3.81 -34.19
C ILE A 210 12.40 4.86 -34.99
N ARG A 211 11.42 4.41 -35.79
CA ARG A 211 10.54 5.25 -36.62
C ARG A 211 9.54 6.07 -35.79
N ASN A 212 9.12 7.21 -36.30
CA ASN A 212 8.21 8.15 -35.62
C ASN A 212 7.06 8.65 -36.52
N ASP A 213 6.67 7.83 -37.51
CA ASP A 213 5.65 8.10 -38.53
C ASP A 213 4.27 7.51 -38.19
N GLY A 214 4.00 7.27 -36.90
CA GLY A 214 2.73 6.73 -36.39
C GLY A 214 2.58 5.21 -36.44
N LYS A 215 3.45 4.50 -37.18
CA LYS A 215 3.47 3.01 -37.21
C LYS A 215 4.08 2.41 -35.93
N TYR A 216 4.96 3.16 -35.26
CA TYR A 216 5.37 2.95 -33.87
C TYR A 216 4.83 4.09 -33.01
N ILE A 217 4.26 3.77 -31.85
CA ILE A 217 3.57 4.69 -30.95
C ILE A 217 4.17 4.53 -29.54
N GLU A 218 4.97 5.51 -29.10
CA GLU A 218 5.52 5.54 -27.73
C GLU A 218 4.40 5.74 -26.70
N VAL A 219 4.34 4.87 -25.69
CA VAL A 219 3.39 4.95 -24.56
C VAL A 219 4.11 5.47 -23.32
N ALA A 220 3.66 6.62 -22.80
CA ALA A 220 4.50 7.47 -21.95
C ALA A 220 4.47 7.20 -20.43
N THR A 221 3.47 6.47 -19.91
CA THR A 221 3.19 6.44 -18.45
C THR A 221 2.86 5.09 -17.83
N SER A 222 2.40 4.09 -18.59
CA SER A 222 2.15 2.74 -18.05
C SER A 222 2.06 1.70 -19.17
N GLU A 223 2.67 0.52 -18.97
CA GLU A 223 2.55 -0.61 -19.89
C GLU A 223 1.11 -1.17 -19.94
N ASN A 224 0.28 -0.93 -18.92
CA ASN A 224 -1.16 -1.25 -18.98
C ASN A 224 -1.89 -0.50 -20.11
N VAL A 225 -1.40 0.67 -20.53
CA VAL A 225 -1.97 1.40 -21.68
C VAL A 225 -1.62 0.71 -23.00
N VAL A 226 -0.46 0.04 -23.11
CA VAL A 226 -0.14 -0.84 -24.26
C VAL A 226 -1.16 -1.98 -24.33
N ILE A 227 -1.45 -2.61 -23.18
CA ILE A 227 -2.42 -3.72 -23.05
C ILE A 227 -3.82 -3.28 -23.46
N HIS A 228 -4.32 -2.17 -22.89
CA HIS A 228 -5.63 -1.59 -23.22
C HIS A 228 -5.75 -1.14 -24.69
N LYS A 229 -4.64 -0.81 -25.35
CA LYS A 229 -4.59 -0.49 -26.77
C LYS A 229 -4.70 -1.73 -27.65
N ILE A 230 -3.96 -2.80 -27.35
CA ILE A 230 -4.01 -4.04 -28.14
C ILE A 230 -5.27 -4.88 -27.87
N SER A 231 -5.89 -4.79 -26.68
CA SER A 231 -7.20 -5.41 -26.44
C SER A 231 -8.33 -4.71 -27.19
N LYS A 232 -8.22 -3.39 -27.43
CA LYS A 232 -9.15 -2.62 -28.28
C LYS A 232 -8.86 -2.68 -29.77
N ASN A 233 -7.64 -3.02 -30.19
CA ASN A 233 -7.25 -3.21 -31.58
C ASN A 233 -6.48 -4.52 -31.76
N SER A 234 -7.20 -5.60 -32.11
CA SER A 234 -6.61 -6.92 -32.33
C SER A 234 -5.61 -6.98 -33.50
N ASN A 235 -5.61 -5.99 -34.40
CA ASN A 235 -4.59 -5.88 -35.45
C ASN A 235 -3.28 -5.28 -34.90
N ALA A 236 -3.32 -4.45 -33.87
CA ALA A 236 -2.11 -3.90 -33.27
C ALA A 236 -1.25 -4.97 -32.55
N PHE A 237 0.01 -4.64 -32.33
CA PHE A 237 0.92 -5.37 -31.45
C PHE A 237 1.46 -4.43 -30.36
N GLY A 238 1.81 -5.01 -29.22
CA GLY A 238 2.39 -4.31 -28.08
C GLY A 238 3.83 -4.73 -27.84
N ILE A 239 4.67 -3.84 -27.36
CA ILE A 239 6.00 -4.19 -26.83
C ILE A 239 6.03 -3.76 -25.37
N LEU A 240 6.25 -4.73 -24.47
CA LEU A 240 6.17 -4.54 -23.03
C LEU A 240 7.05 -5.54 -22.26
N SER A 241 7.36 -5.24 -21.01
CA SER A 241 8.13 -6.11 -20.12
C SER A 241 7.43 -7.47 -19.88
N PHE A 242 8.17 -8.58 -19.82
CA PHE A 242 7.59 -9.93 -19.65
C PHE A 242 6.69 -10.05 -18.41
N SER A 243 7.02 -9.35 -17.33
CA SER A 243 6.21 -9.29 -16.10
C SER A 243 4.78 -8.78 -16.33
N PHE A 244 4.56 -7.87 -17.29
CA PHE A 244 3.23 -7.38 -17.66
C PHE A 244 2.45 -8.38 -18.52
N LEU A 245 3.12 -9.19 -19.34
CA LEU A 245 2.47 -10.33 -20.02
C LEU A 245 1.98 -11.35 -18.99
N VAL A 246 2.82 -11.76 -18.04
CA VAL A 246 2.46 -12.73 -16.98
C VAL A 246 1.24 -12.25 -16.18
N LYS A 247 1.19 -10.96 -15.81
CA LYS A 247 0.06 -10.37 -15.07
C LYS A 247 -1.26 -10.30 -15.88
N ASN A 248 -1.20 -10.34 -17.22
CA ASN A 248 -2.35 -10.08 -18.09
C ASN A 248 -2.63 -11.22 -19.10
N GLN A 249 -2.21 -12.45 -18.78
CA GLN A 249 -2.47 -13.66 -19.60
C GLN A 249 -3.96 -13.97 -19.80
N GLY A 250 -4.87 -13.26 -19.13
CA GLY A 250 -6.32 -13.30 -19.40
C GLY A 250 -6.70 -12.59 -20.72
N GLU A 251 -6.06 -11.45 -21.02
CA GLU A 251 -6.43 -10.55 -22.12
C GLU A 251 -5.47 -10.64 -23.32
N ILE A 252 -4.18 -10.86 -23.05
CA ILE A 252 -3.10 -10.80 -24.05
C ILE A 252 -2.25 -12.07 -24.04
N GLN A 253 -1.54 -12.30 -25.15
CA GLN A 253 -0.61 -13.40 -25.34
C GLN A 253 0.74 -12.89 -25.88
N GLY A 254 1.81 -13.63 -25.61
CA GLY A 254 3.15 -13.34 -26.13
C GLY A 254 3.39 -14.05 -27.46
N ASN A 255 3.86 -13.31 -28.46
CA ASN A 255 4.21 -13.84 -29.77
C ASN A 255 5.63 -14.42 -29.76
N LYS A 256 5.86 -15.42 -30.61
CA LYS A 256 7.15 -16.09 -30.75
C LYS A 256 8.15 -15.15 -31.41
N VAL A 257 9.41 -15.25 -30.98
CA VAL A 257 10.51 -14.52 -31.59
C VAL A 257 11.65 -15.48 -31.87
N ALA A 258 12.03 -15.59 -33.15
CA ALA A 258 12.97 -16.57 -33.69
C ALA A 258 12.63 -18.03 -33.32
N GLY A 259 11.34 -18.39 -33.38
CA GLY A 259 10.81 -19.71 -33.05
C GLY A 259 10.71 -20.01 -31.55
N VAL A 260 11.08 -19.06 -30.68
CA VAL A 260 11.05 -19.23 -29.22
C VAL A 260 9.89 -18.43 -28.63
N GLU A 261 9.11 -19.07 -27.76
CA GLU A 261 8.00 -18.45 -27.02
C GLU A 261 8.51 -17.68 -25.79
N PRO A 262 7.93 -16.52 -25.42
CA PRO A 262 8.25 -15.83 -24.17
C PRO A 262 7.60 -16.49 -22.95
N ASN A 263 8.38 -17.25 -22.18
CA ASN A 263 7.96 -17.78 -20.89
C ASN A 263 9.12 -17.80 -19.89
N TYR A 264 8.84 -18.17 -18.64
CA TYR A 264 9.82 -18.12 -17.55
C TYR A 264 11.09 -18.91 -17.88
N ASP A 265 10.95 -20.11 -18.43
CA ASP A 265 12.08 -21.00 -18.72
C ASP A 265 12.88 -20.57 -19.96
N THR A 266 12.22 -20.07 -21.01
CA THR A 266 12.95 -19.57 -22.19
C THR A 266 13.72 -18.28 -21.89
N ILE A 267 13.19 -17.41 -21.01
CA ILE A 267 13.86 -16.19 -20.57
C ILE A 267 14.96 -16.50 -19.53
N SER A 268 14.68 -17.26 -18.46
CA SER A 268 15.68 -17.60 -17.43
C SER A 268 16.78 -18.56 -17.88
N SER A 269 16.65 -19.16 -19.07
CA SER A 269 17.75 -19.89 -19.74
C SER A 269 18.41 -19.12 -20.89
N GLY A 270 18.02 -17.86 -21.14
CA GLY A 270 18.59 -17.02 -22.20
C GLY A 270 18.32 -17.51 -23.63
N LYS A 271 17.30 -18.36 -23.82
CA LYS A 271 16.90 -18.89 -25.14
C LYS A 271 16.01 -17.92 -25.89
N TYR A 272 15.15 -17.18 -25.19
CA TYR A 272 14.29 -16.18 -25.80
C TYR A 272 15.12 -14.95 -26.18
N VAL A 273 15.21 -14.64 -27.48
CA VAL A 273 16.21 -13.69 -27.99
C VAL A 273 16.02 -12.26 -27.50
N LEU A 274 14.81 -11.86 -27.09
CA LEU A 274 14.52 -10.55 -26.47
C LEU A 274 14.75 -10.54 -24.95
N SER A 275 15.71 -11.34 -24.45
CA SER A 275 16.14 -11.35 -23.05
C SER A 275 17.67 -11.20 -22.91
N ARG A 276 18.12 -10.68 -21.76
CA ARG A 276 19.54 -10.49 -21.44
C ARG A 276 19.84 -10.85 -19.98
N PRO A 277 20.91 -11.60 -19.67
CA PRO A 277 21.31 -11.90 -18.30
C PRO A 277 21.91 -10.67 -17.60
N ILE A 278 21.59 -10.51 -16.32
CA ILE A 278 22.06 -9.41 -15.45
C ILE A 278 22.96 -9.93 -14.33
N TYR A 279 24.05 -9.21 -14.05
CA TYR A 279 25.15 -9.62 -13.18
C TYR A 279 25.66 -8.50 -12.27
N ILE A 280 26.35 -8.88 -11.19
CA ILE A 280 27.43 -8.07 -10.60
C ILE A 280 28.76 -8.84 -10.59
N TYR A 281 29.85 -8.07 -10.62
CA TYR A 281 31.23 -8.55 -10.52
C TYR A 281 31.91 -7.85 -9.35
N VAL A 282 32.46 -8.59 -8.40
CA VAL A 282 33.04 -8.05 -7.16
C VAL A 282 34.55 -8.34 -7.12
N LYS A 283 35.40 -7.35 -6.84
CA LYS A 283 36.85 -7.59 -6.63
C LYS A 283 37.08 -8.40 -5.37
N ARG A 284 37.84 -9.50 -5.45
CA ARG A 284 38.15 -10.32 -4.26
C ARG A 284 39.11 -9.61 -3.32
N GLU A 285 40.04 -8.83 -3.88
CA GLU A 285 41.03 -8.07 -3.13
C GLU A 285 40.37 -7.03 -2.20
N HIS A 286 39.23 -6.45 -2.61
CA HIS A 286 38.53 -5.42 -1.85
C HIS A 286 37.73 -5.95 -0.66
N LEU A 287 37.42 -7.26 -0.60
CA LEU A 287 36.63 -7.88 0.48
C LEU A 287 37.29 -7.87 1.87
N GLN A 288 38.56 -7.49 1.96
CA GLN A 288 39.30 -7.31 3.21
C GLN A 288 39.67 -5.84 3.48
N SER A 289 39.59 -4.96 2.47
CA SER A 289 39.97 -3.54 2.59
C SER A 289 38.79 -2.58 2.68
N THR A 290 37.64 -2.94 2.10
CA THR A 290 36.44 -2.10 2.05
C THR A 290 35.42 -2.60 3.08
N PRO A 291 35.14 -1.85 4.17
CA PRO A 291 34.16 -2.21 5.19
C PRO A 291 32.77 -2.45 4.59
N GLY A 292 32.10 -3.49 5.07
CA GLY A 292 30.73 -3.81 4.67
C GLY A 292 30.57 -4.42 3.28
N LEU A 293 31.58 -4.40 2.40
CA LEU A 293 31.46 -4.96 1.03
C LEU A 293 30.99 -6.42 1.04
N LYS A 294 31.51 -7.21 1.98
CA LYS A 294 31.15 -8.61 2.22
C LYS A 294 29.71 -8.77 2.68
N GLU A 295 29.19 -7.84 3.47
CA GLU A 295 27.82 -7.85 3.99
C GLU A 295 26.83 -7.33 2.93
N PHE A 296 27.20 -6.32 2.15
CA PHE A 296 26.39 -5.83 1.03
C PHE A 296 26.18 -6.91 -0.03
N VAL A 297 27.20 -7.70 -0.35
CA VAL A 297 27.04 -8.82 -1.29
C VAL A 297 26.21 -9.97 -0.69
N LYS A 298 26.16 -10.14 0.65
CA LYS A 298 25.15 -11.03 1.27
C LYS A 298 23.74 -10.47 1.09
N GLU A 299 23.58 -9.14 1.18
CA GLU A 299 22.31 -8.45 0.98
C GLU A 299 21.79 -8.68 -0.44
N VAL A 300 22.62 -8.43 -1.46
CA VAL A 300 22.30 -8.74 -2.86
C VAL A 300 21.94 -10.22 -3.07
N LEU A 301 22.54 -11.14 -2.32
CA LEU A 301 22.28 -12.58 -2.41
C LEU A 301 21.10 -13.08 -1.56
N ARG A 302 20.36 -12.20 -0.86
CA ARG A 302 19.18 -12.59 -0.07
C ARG A 302 18.04 -13.12 -0.97
N PRO A 303 17.28 -14.14 -0.52
CA PRO A 303 16.02 -14.55 -1.17
C PRO A 303 15.03 -13.39 -1.35
N GLU A 304 15.02 -12.46 -0.40
CA GLU A 304 14.18 -11.25 -0.41
C GLU A 304 14.65 -10.23 -1.47
N SER A 305 15.88 -10.36 -1.97
CA SER A 305 16.43 -9.53 -3.04
C SER A 305 16.33 -10.21 -4.41
N ILE A 306 17.02 -11.35 -4.61
CA ILE A 306 17.11 -12.04 -5.92
C ILE A 306 16.15 -13.22 -6.10
N GLY A 307 15.34 -13.56 -5.10
CA GLY A 307 14.41 -14.69 -5.17
C GLY A 307 13.11 -14.40 -5.93
N GLY A 308 12.30 -15.46 -6.11
CA GLY A 308 11.05 -15.45 -6.89
C GLY A 308 9.92 -14.52 -6.43
N SER A 309 10.11 -13.80 -5.32
CA SER A 309 9.17 -12.81 -4.78
C SER A 309 9.91 -11.60 -4.16
N GLY A 310 11.15 -11.35 -4.58
CA GLY A 310 12.01 -10.29 -4.05
C GLY A 310 12.04 -9.01 -4.90
N TYR A 311 12.85 -8.02 -4.50
CA TYR A 311 13.01 -6.74 -5.21
C TYR A 311 13.28 -6.92 -6.72
N LEU A 312 14.05 -7.95 -7.08
CA LEU A 312 14.38 -8.28 -8.47
C LEU A 312 13.12 -8.53 -9.33
N VAL A 313 12.12 -9.23 -8.80
CA VAL A 313 10.85 -9.53 -9.49
C VAL A 313 9.93 -8.32 -9.51
N ASN A 314 9.91 -7.55 -8.42
CA ASN A 314 9.11 -6.33 -8.31
C ASN A 314 9.54 -5.27 -9.33
N LEU A 315 10.83 -5.23 -9.67
CA LEU A 315 11.41 -4.41 -10.74
C LEU A 315 11.25 -4.99 -12.16
N GLY A 316 10.57 -6.13 -12.30
CA GLY A 316 10.19 -6.73 -13.59
C GLY A 316 11.16 -7.77 -14.15
N PHE A 317 12.29 -8.04 -13.48
CA PHE A 317 13.26 -9.03 -13.92
C PHE A 317 12.81 -10.46 -13.58
N VAL A 318 13.28 -11.43 -14.37
CA VAL A 318 13.08 -12.86 -14.14
C VAL A 318 14.25 -13.40 -13.29
N PRO A 319 14.01 -14.00 -12.11
CA PRO A 319 15.08 -14.52 -11.28
C PRO A 319 15.72 -15.78 -11.88
N LEU A 320 16.94 -16.07 -11.45
CA LEU A 320 17.57 -17.36 -11.75
C LEU A 320 16.70 -18.53 -11.26
N GLN A 321 16.68 -19.64 -12.00
CA GLN A 321 16.00 -20.86 -11.56
C GLN A 321 16.57 -21.30 -10.20
N LYS A 322 15.74 -21.90 -9.33
CA LYS A 322 16.10 -22.20 -7.93
C LYS A 322 17.46 -22.89 -7.78
N GLU A 323 17.76 -23.86 -8.65
CA GLU A 323 19.03 -24.60 -8.64
C GLU A 323 20.23 -23.72 -9.04
N GLN A 324 20.06 -22.80 -9.99
CA GLN A 324 21.07 -21.81 -10.39
C GLN A 324 21.28 -20.76 -9.29
N LEU A 325 20.21 -20.34 -8.62
CA LEU A 325 20.25 -19.39 -7.50
C LEU A 325 20.94 -20.02 -6.27
N GLU A 326 20.58 -21.26 -5.91
CA GLU A 326 21.28 -22.02 -4.88
C GLU A 326 22.75 -22.27 -5.24
N GLN A 327 23.08 -22.59 -6.50
CA GLN A 327 24.47 -22.69 -6.96
C GLN A 327 25.21 -21.36 -6.85
N THR A 328 24.58 -20.24 -7.26
CA THR A 328 25.18 -18.90 -7.21
C THR A 328 25.45 -18.46 -5.78
N SER A 329 24.46 -18.58 -4.88
CA SER A 329 24.63 -18.23 -3.47
C SER A 329 25.63 -19.17 -2.77
N ARG A 330 25.63 -20.49 -3.05
CA ARG A 330 26.64 -21.43 -2.50
C ARG A 330 28.06 -21.16 -3.02
N LYS A 331 28.22 -20.83 -4.31
CA LYS A 331 29.50 -20.47 -4.95
C LYS A 331 30.05 -19.16 -4.36
N SER A 332 29.19 -18.16 -4.22
CA SER A 332 29.55 -16.83 -3.70
C SER A 332 29.86 -16.88 -2.21
N LEU A 333 28.99 -17.50 -1.38
CA LEU A 333 29.20 -17.63 0.06
C LEU A 333 30.44 -18.49 0.41
N ARG A 334 30.82 -19.46 -0.43
CA ARG A 334 32.12 -20.16 -0.31
C ARG A 334 33.32 -19.25 -0.60
N GLY A 335 33.16 -18.20 -1.39
CA GLY A 335 34.14 -17.12 -1.55
C GLY A 335 34.21 -16.16 -0.36
N PHE A 336 33.26 -16.22 0.60
CA PHE A 336 33.16 -15.28 1.73
C PHE A 336 33.37 -15.91 3.11
N GLY A 337 32.82 -17.09 3.40
CA GLY A 337 33.04 -17.90 4.62
C GLY A 337 32.73 -17.23 5.98
N LEU A 338 31.48 -17.31 6.48
CA LEU A 338 31.03 -16.84 7.81
C LEU A 338 29.74 -17.57 8.31
N VAL A 339 29.49 -17.60 9.63
CA VAL A 339 28.29 -18.13 10.35
C VAL A 339 28.07 -17.39 11.72
N GLU A 340 26.84 -17.45 12.31
CA GLU A 340 26.39 -17.13 13.72
C GLU A 340 25.72 -15.76 14.09
N VAL A 341 25.00 -15.72 15.25
CA VAL A 341 23.87 -14.80 15.64
C VAL A 341 23.72 -14.60 17.19
N VAL A 342 23.06 -13.52 17.71
CA VAL A 342 22.82 -13.20 19.17
C VAL A 342 21.40 -12.58 19.46
N VAL A 343 20.87 -12.61 20.72
CA VAL A 343 19.49 -12.20 21.16
C VAL A 343 19.43 -11.60 22.61
N TYR A 344 18.37 -10.84 22.99
CA TYR A 344 18.06 -10.30 24.35
C TYR A 344 16.57 -10.53 24.80
N HIS A 345 16.15 -10.13 26.03
CA HIS A 345 14.84 -10.44 26.68
C HIS A 345 14.19 -9.27 27.48
N GLY A 346 12.89 -9.38 27.85
CA GLY A 346 12.10 -8.44 28.67
C GLY A 346 10.88 -9.07 29.37
N ASP A 347 10.25 -8.37 30.33
CA ASP A 347 9.35 -8.91 31.38
C ASP A 347 7.84 -8.98 31.03
N ILE A 348 7.06 -9.78 31.78
CA ILE A 348 5.73 -10.31 31.40
C ILE A 348 4.56 -9.90 32.34
N GLU A 349 4.75 -9.78 33.66
CA GLU A 349 3.58 -9.75 34.58
C GLU A 349 2.70 -8.50 34.48
N GLN A 350 3.27 -7.34 34.14
CA GLN A 350 2.52 -6.07 34.15
C GLN A 350 1.50 -5.95 33.01
N GLY A 351 1.69 -6.67 31.88
CA GLY A 351 0.74 -6.65 30.75
C GLY A 351 -0.59 -7.31 31.07
N ILE A 352 -0.59 -8.41 31.84
CA ILE A 352 -1.75 -9.28 32.08
C ILE A 352 -2.88 -8.55 32.82
N ARG A 353 -2.55 -7.54 33.66
CA ARG A 353 -3.57 -6.71 34.33
C ARG A 353 -4.22 -5.69 33.41
N THR A 354 -3.51 -5.22 32.39
CA THR A 354 -3.98 -4.21 31.43
C THR A 354 -4.84 -4.85 30.32
N LEU A 355 -4.49 -6.05 29.86
CA LEU A 355 -5.23 -6.78 28.82
C LEU A 355 -6.71 -7.01 29.16
N LYS A 356 -7.01 -7.29 30.44
CA LYS A 356 -8.38 -7.61 30.91
C LYS A 356 -9.41 -6.48 30.76
N LYS A 357 -8.98 -5.26 30.41
CA LYS A 357 -9.87 -4.15 30.00
C LYS A 357 -9.85 -3.85 28.50
N LYS A 358 -8.89 -4.37 27.73
CA LYS A 358 -8.70 -4.06 26.31
C LYS A 358 -9.28 -5.11 25.36
N LEU A 359 -9.34 -6.38 25.77
CA LEU A 359 -9.87 -7.54 25.01
C LEU A 359 -11.38 -7.48 24.62
N GLN A 360 -12.03 -6.31 24.69
CA GLN A 360 -13.40 -6.06 24.21
C GLN A 360 -13.53 -4.78 23.35
N ARG A 361 -12.42 -4.15 22.92
CA ARG A 361 -12.43 -2.80 22.30
C ARG A 361 -11.48 -2.66 21.09
N GLU A 362 -11.52 -3.58 20.11
CA GLU A 362 -10.71 -3.45 18.87
C GLU A 362 -11.58 -3.46 17.61
N GLY A 363 -12.14 -2.29 17.29
CA GLY A 363 -12.79 -2.02 16.01
C GLY A 363 -11.82 -1.34 15.04
N ALA A 364 -11.29 -2.10 14.09
CA ALA A 364 -10.86 -1.57 12.80
C ALA A 364 -12.04 -1.65 11.81
N VAL A 365 -12.02 -0.86 10.74
CA VAL A 365 -12.85 -1.21 9.58
C VAL A 365 -12.16 -2.31 8.82
N VAL A 366 -12.98 -3.24 8.38
CA VAL A 366 -12.54 -4.50 7.85
C VAL A 366 -13.39 -4.89 6.65
N VAL A 367 -12.74 -5.32 5.59
CA VAL A 367 -13.34 -6.29 4.68
C VAL A 367 -13.47 -7.57 5.47
N ASN A 368 -14.68 -7.85 5.95
CA ASN A 368 -15.05 -9.19 6.35
C ASN A 368 -15.16 -10.05 5.09
N VAL A 369 -14.85 -11.33 5.22
CA VAL A 369 -15.04 -12.33 4.19
C VAL A 369 -15.78 -13.54 4.77
N HIS A 370 -16.46 -14.30 3.94
CA HIS A 370 -17.12 -15.53 4.35
C HIS A 370 -16.11 -16.59 4.82
N GLU A 371 -16.58 -17.53 5.63
CA GLU A 371 -15.75 -18.60 6.22
C GLU A 371 -15.02 -19.42 5.14
N PHE A 372 -15.67 -19.69 4.00
CA PHE A 372 -15.03 -20.40 2.87
C PHE A 372 -13.89 -19.59 2.23
N GLN A 373 -14.02 -18.26 2.15
CA GLN A 373 -12.98 -17.36 1.62
C GLN A 373 -11.83 -17.24 2.62
N ALA A 374 -12.14 -17.07 3.91
CA ALA A 374 -11.17 -17.11 4.99
C ALA A 374 -10.37 -18.43 4.97
N LYS A 375 -11.04 -19.57 4.80
CA LYS A 375 -10.38 -20.88 4.64
C LYS A 375 -9.53 -20.99 3.37
N GLY A 376 -9.94 -20.37 2.26
CA GLY A 376 -9.13 -20.24 1.06
C GLY A 376 -7.81 -19.50 1.32
N VAL A 377 -7.87 -18.37 2.04
CA VAL A 377 -6.68 -17.59 2.44
C VAL A 377 -5.82 -18.34 3.46
N LEU A 378 -6.41 -18.97 4.48
CA LEU A 378 -5.67 -19.83 5.41
C LEU A 378 -4.93 -20.96 4.67
N SER A 379 -5.59 -21.60 3.71
CA SER A 379 -5.05 -22.71 2.91
C SER A 379 -3.87 -22.30 2.03
N SER A 380 -3.90 -21.12 1.40
CA SER A 380 -2.76 -20.63 0.60
C SER A 380 -1.51 -20.32 1.44
N PHE A 381 -1.69 -20.02 2.74
CA PHE A 381 -0.62 -19.91 3.73
C PHE A 381 -0.29 -21.27 4.42
N GLY A 382 -0.86 -22.37 3.92
CA GLY A 382 -0.57 -23.74 4.34
C GLY A 382 -1.21 -24.15 5.67
N VAL A 383 -2.27 -23.48 6.13
CA VAL A 383 -3.11 -23.96 7.23
C VAL A 383 -4.02 -25.06 6.71
N THR A 384 -4.07 -26.19 7.42
CA THR A 384 -4.97 -27.29 7.05
C THR A 384 -6.42 -26.90 7.35
N VAL A 385 -7.28 -26.99 6.36
CA VAL A 385 -8.73 -26.84 6.45
C VAL A 385 -9.37 -28.14 5.95
N PRO A 386 -10.57 -28.53 6.43
CA PRO A 386 -11.37 -29.56 5.76
C PRO A 386 -11.69 -29.11 4.33
N ARG A 387 -12.03 -30.05 3.43
CA ARG A 387 -12.48 -29.66 2.09
C ARG A 387 -13.95 -29.29 2.14
N GLY A 388 -14.34 -28.33 1.32
CA GLY A 388 -15.72 -27.92 1.20
C GLY A 388 -16.00 -27.17 -0.09
N VAL A 389 -17.29 -27.05 -0.41
CA VAL A 389 -17.83 -26.44 -1.63
C VAL A 389 -18.95 -25.47 -1.26
N VAL A 390 -19.08 -24.37 -2.01
CA VAL A 390 -20.19 -23.42 -1.84
C VAL A 390 -21.33 -23.82 -2.79
N VAL A 391 -22.57 -23.69 -2.32
CA VAL A 391 -23.78 -23.83 -3.13
C VAL A 391 -24.60 -22.54 -3.05
N GLU A 392 -25.08 -22.07 -4.21
CA GLU A 392 -25.94 -20.89 -4.34
C GLU A 392 -27.37 -21.27 -4.77
N SER A 393 -27.60 -22.54 -5.14
CA SER A 393 -28.92 -23.11 -5.43
C SER A 393 -29.03 -24.57 -4.95
N VAL A 394 -30.25 -25.06 -4.76
CA VAL A 394 -30.54 -26.43 -4.26
C VAL A 394 -30.26 -27.49 -5.34
N GLU A 395 -30.30 -27.10 -6.62
CA GLU A 395 -30.02 -27.94 -7.78
C GLU A 395 -28.53 -28.33 -7.88
N GLU A 396 -27.62 -27.47 -7.43
CA GLU A 396 -26.18 -27.74 -7.50
C GLU A 396 -25.67 -28.73 -6.45
N VAL A 397 -26.44 -28.95 -5.38
CA VAL A 397 -26.05 -29.77 -4.22
C VAL A 397 -25.64 -31.19 -4.62
N ASP A 398 -26.43 -31.87 -5.46
CA ASP A 398 -26.15 -33.25 -5.86
C ASP A 398 -24.88 -33.40 -6.71
N ARG A 399 -24.53 -32.34 -7.47
CA ARG A 399 -23.28 -32.25 -8.26
C ARG A 399 -22.09 -32.05 -7.33
N LEU A 400 -22.13 -31.00 -6.51
CA LEU A 400 -20.98 -30.56 -5.70
C LEU A 400 -20.73 -31.46 -4.48
N LEU A 401 -21.75 -32.18 -3.97
CA LEU A 401 -21.55 -33.33 -3.07
C LEU A 401 -20.85 -34.54 -3.73
N GLY A 402 -20.60 -34.50 -5.04
CA GLY A 402 -19.72 -35.45 -5.74
C GLY A 402 -18.23 -35.20 -5.51
N ASP A 403 -17.85 -33.98 -5.14
CA ASP A 403 -16.44 -33.57 -4.98
C ASP A 403 -15.91 -33.78 -3.55
N LEU A 404 -16.81 -34.04 -2.59
CA LEU A 404 -16.50 -34.36 -1.19
C LEU A 404 -16.39 -35.88 -0.97
N ALA A 405 -15.60 -36.29 0.02
CA ALA A 405 -15.49 -37.69 0.43
C ALA A 405 -16.80 -38.24 1.02
N PRO A 406 -17.08 -39.55 0.87
CA PRO A 406 -18.22 -40.20 1.53
C PRO A 406 -18.10 -40.13 3.06
N GLY A 407 -19.01 -39.40 3.69
CA GLY A 407 -19.06 -39.19 5.14
C GLY A 407 -20.17 -38.21 5.53
N PRO A 408 -20.25 -37.82 6.82
CA PRO A 408 -21.10 -36.71 7.26
C PRO A 408 -20.58 -35.38 6.70
N VAL A 409 -21.50 -34.49 6.33
CA VAL A 409 -21.21 -33.16 5.77
C VAL A 409 -21.78 -32.10 6.70
N VAL A 410 -20.97 -31.09 7.01
CA VAL A 410 -21.38 -29.92 7.79
C VAL A 410 -21.95 -28.87 6.84
N VAL A 411 -23.17 -28.42 7.12
CA VAL A 411 -23.93 -27.43 6.32
C VAL A 411 -23.91 -26.11 7.06
N LYS A 412 -23.31 -25.07 6.47
CA LYS A 412 -22.99 -23.81 7.14
C LYS A 412 -23.45 -22.58 6.36
N ALA A 413 -24.31 -21.77 6.96
CA ALA A 413 -24.72 -20.48 6.41
C ALA A 413 -23.50 -19.57 6.25
N GLN A 414 -23.36 -18.94 5.09
CA GLN A 414 -22.34 -17.92 4.84
C GLN A 414 -23.02 -16.54 4.91
N ILE A 415 -22.67 -15.79 5.95
CA ILE A 415 -23.01 -14.38 6.21
C ILE A 415 -21.83 -13.74 6.96
N HIS A 416 -21.66 -12.41 6.93
CA HIS A 416 -20.59 -11.74 7.68
C HIS A 416 -20.85 -11.57 9.20
N ALA A 417 -21.33 -12.62 9.88
CA ALA A 417 -21.60 -12.61 11.32
C ALA A 417 -21.13 -13.89 12.05
N GLY A 418 -20.66 -13.73 13.28
CA GLY A 418 -20.26 -14.82 14.17
C GLY A 418 -21.42 -15.48 14.94
N GLY A 419 -21.13 -16.60 15.61
CA GLY A 419 -22.11 -17.30 16.45
C GLY A 419 -23.20 -18.08 15.68
N ARG A 420 -23.06 -18.24 14.36
CA ARG A 420 -24.00 -18.91 13.44
C ARG A 420 -24.53 -20.25 13.97
N GLY A 421 -23.68 -21.07 14.60
CA GLY A 421 -24.09 -22.35 15.20
C GLY A 421 -25.12 -22.22 16.34
N LYS A 422 -24.99 -21.21 17.22
CA LYS A 422 -25.98 -20.94 18.28
C LYS A 422 -27.34 -20.48 17.71
N ALA A 423 -27.33 -19.93 16.50
CA ALA A 423 -28.52 -19.49 15.76
C ALA A 423 -29.10 -20.57 14.82
N GLY A 424 -28.57 -21.80 14.81
CA GLY A 424 -29.01 -22.89 13.93
C GLY A 424 -28.51 -22.81 12.48
N GLY A 425 -27.63 -21.86 12.17
CA GLY A 425 -26.95 -21.69 10.87
C GLY A 425 -25.78 -22.65 10.63
N VAL A 426 -25.55 -23.61 11.52
CA VAL A 426 -24.62 -24.74 11.33
C VAL A 426 -25.35 -26.02 11.70
N LYS A 427 -25.39 -26.99 10.78
CA LYS A 427 -26.04 -28.30 10.95
C LYS A 427 -25.15 -29.41 10.35
N ILE A 428 -25.43 -30.67 10.64
CA ILE A 428 -24.72 -31.83 10.06
C ILE A 428 -25.74 -32.72 9.35
N GLY A 429 -25.44 -33.13 8.12
CA GLY A 429 -26.20 -34.13 7.36
C GLY A 429 -25.38 -35.39 7.13
N ASN A 430 -26.01 -36.55 7.27
CA ASN A 430 -25.42 -37.88 7.19
C ASN A 430 -25.75 -38.58 5.87
N THR A 431 -26.73 -38.07 5.12
CA THR A 431 -27.13 -38.55 3.79
C THR A 431 -27.25 -37.38 2.82
N ARG A 432 -27.20 -37.65 1.50
CA ARG A 432 -27.37 -36.62 0.46
C ARG A 432 -28.73 -35.92 0.55
N ASP A 433 -29.80 -36.68 0.78
CA ASP A 433 -31.16 -36.14 0.93
C ASP A 433 -31.29 -35.25 2.17
N GLU A 434 -30.64 -35.63 3.28
CA GLU A 434 -30.59 -34.82 4.51
C GLU A 434 -29.84 -33.51 4.24
N VAL A 435 -28.63 -33.55 3.67
CA VAL A 435 -27.87 -32.34 3.31
C VAL A 435 -28.67 -31.43 2.38
N LYS A 436 -29.33 -31.98 1.35
CA LYS A 436 -30.13 -31.21 0.40
C LYS A 436 -31.31 -30.50 1.07
N SER A 437 -32.04 -31.18 1.98
CA SER A 437 -33.10 -30.54 2.76
C SER A 437 -32.56 -29.51 3.76
N LEU A 438 -31.35 -29.70 4.31
CA LEU A 438 -30.71 -28.69 5.17
C LEU A 438 -30.29 -27.44 4.39
N VAL A 439 -29.85 -27.58 3.13
CA VAL A 439 -29.60 -26.43 2.22
C VAL A 439 -30.90 -25.72 1.87
N GLU A 440 -31.95 -26.46 1.48
CA GLU A 440 -33.28 -25.91 1.15
C GLU A 440 -33.90 -25.11 2.32
N GLN A 441 -33.69 -25.54 3.57
CA GLN A 441 -34.11 -24.81 4.78
C GLN A 441 -33.27 -23.56 5.09
N MET A 442 -32.04 -23.48 4.58
CA MET A 442 -31.04 -22.49 5.00
C MET A 442 -30.83 -21.41 3.95
N LEU A 443 -30.84 -21.77 2.68
CA LEU A 443 -30.72 -20.85 1.55
C LEU A 443 -31.91 -19.88 1.51
N HIS A 444 -31.63 -18.60 1.34
CA HIS A 444 -32.57 -17.47 1.39
C HIS A 444 -33.32 -17.28 2.72
N SER A 445 -33.03 -18.08 3.75
CA SER A 445 -33.51 -17.82 5.11
C SER A 445 -32.87 -16.55 5.68
N VAL A 446 -33.50 -15.95 6.68
CA VAL A 446 -32.95 -14.82 7.44
C VAL A 446 -32.39 -15.35 8.75
N LEU A 447 -31.07 -15.19 8.94
CA LEU A 447 -30.35 -15.65 10.12
C LEU A 447 -30.08 -14.44 11.04
N VAL A 448 -30.68 -14.46 12.23
CA VAL A 448 -30.41 -13.48 13.29
C VAL A 448 -29.37 -14.07 14.24
N THR A 449 -28.27 -13.37 14.46
CA THR A 449 -27.23 -13.73 15.44
C THR A 449 -27.13 -12.65 16.53
N HIS A 450 -26.20 -12.83 17.48
CA HIS A 450 -25.85 -11.79 18.45
C HIS A 450 -24.98 -10.66 17.85
N GLN A 451 -24.63 -10.73 16.57
CA GLN A 451 -23.79 -9.76 15.85
C GLN A 451 -24.51 -9.10 14.65
N THR A 452 -25.66 -9.62 14.22
CA THR A 452 -26.51 -8.96 13.22
C THR A 452 -27.39 -7.89 13.86
N SER A 453 -28.02 -7.04 13.05
CA SER A 453 -29.15 -6.21 13.50
C SER A 453 -30.38 -7.08 13.85
N PRO A 454 -31.44 -6.51 14.46
CA PRO A 454 -32.69 -7.24 14.77
C PRO A 454 -33.39 -7.84 13.55
N GLU A 455 -33.15 -7.27 12.36
CA GLU A 455 -33.71 -7.70 11.08
C GLU A 455 -32.97 -8.94 10.52
N GLY A 456 -31.77 -9.25 11.02
CA GLY A 456 -30.93 -10.38 10.59
C GLY A 456 -30.22 -10.15 9.25
N GLN A 457 -29.55 -11.19 8.76
CA GLN A 457 -28.95 -11.22 7.41
C GLN A 457 -29.56 -12.36 6.58
N LYS A 458 -29.79 -12.12 5.28
CA LYS A 458 -30.29 -13.14 4.35
C LYS A 458 -29.14 -14.04 3.91
N VAL A 459 -29.29 -15.35 4.07
CA VAL A 459 -28.30 -16.34 3.65
C VAL A 459 -28.38 -16.53 2.14
N ASN A 460 -27.51 -15.87 1.37
CA ASN A 460 -27.45 -16.05 -0.09
C ASN A 460 -26.55 -17.23 -0.50
N LYS A 461 -25.58 -17.61 0.34
CA LYS A 461 -24.58 -18.66 0.07
C LYS A 461 -24.53 -19.67 1.22
N VAL A 462 -24.40 -20.96 0.91
CA VAL A 462 -24.25 -22.05 1.91
C VAL A 462 -22.98 -22.84 1.61
N TYR A 463 -22.19 -23.14 2.64
CA TYR A 463 -20.95 -23.92 2.54
C TYR A 463 -21.20 -25.35 3.04
N LEU A 464 -20.76 -26.33 2.25
CA LEU A 464 -20.84 -27.75 2.51
C LEU A 464 -19.42 -28.28 2.75
N GLU A 465 -19.14 -28.80 3.94
CA GLU A 465 -17.79 -29.13 4.38
C GLU A 465 -17.68 -30.58 4.90
N GLU A 466 -16.55 -31.24 4.64
CA GLU A 466 -16.25 -32.58 5.15
C GLU A 466 -16.20 -32.64 6.69
N GLY A 467 -16.91 -33.58 7.29
CA GLY A 467 -16.80 -33.86 8.73
C GLY A 467 -15.40 -34.33 9.13
N ALA A 468 -14.84 -33.73 10.18
CA ALA A 468 -13.51 -34.05 10.70
C ALA A 468 -13.54 -35.01 11.90
N ASP A 469 -12.44 -35.75 12.09
CA ASP A 469 -12.15 -36.45 13.35
C ASP A 469 -11.63 -35.45 14.39
N ILE A 470 -12.37 -35.25 15.48
CA ILE A 470 -12.07 -34.25 16.51
C ILE A 470 -11.66 -34.97 17.79
N GLY A 471 -10.35 -35.03 18.06
CA GLY A 471 -9.80 -35.53 19.31
C GLY A 471 -9.86 -34.49 20.43
N LYS A 472 -9.61 -33.20 20.10
CA LYS A 472 -9.76 -32.07 21.01
C LYS A 472 -9.89 -30.74 20.25
N GLU A 473 -10.62 -29.78 20.82
CA GLU A 473 -10.74 -28.41 20.29
C GLU A 473 -9.92 -27.39 21.09
N TYR A 474 -9.40 -26.39 20.38
CA TYR A 474 -8.61 -25.27 20.87
C TYR A 474 -9.13 -23.96 20.25
N TYR A 475 -8.73 -22.83 20.83
CA TYR A 475 -8.89 -21.51 20.21
C TYR A 475 -7.51 -20.99 19.80
N ILE A 476 -7.40 -20.40 18.60
CA ILE A 476 -6.23 -19.57 18.25
C ILE A 476 -6.66 -18.35 17.43
N GLY A 477 -6.01 -17.21 17.68
CA GLY A 477 -6.25 -15.98 16.93
C GLY A 477 -5.03 -15.04 16.92
N ALA A 478 -5.07 -14.05 16.04
CA ALA A 478 -4.10 -12.97 15.95
C ALA A 478 -4.81 -11.66 15.59
N VAL A 479 -4.42 -10.56 16.22
CA VAL A 479 -5.06 -9.23 16.04
C VAL A 479 -4.03 -8.10 16.06
N VAL A 480 -4.27 -7.03 15.31
CA VAL A 480 -3.44 -5.81 15.31
C VAL A 480 -3.80 -4.94 16.53
N ASP A 481 -3.12 -5.20 17.65
CA ASP A 481 -3.38 -4.58 18.94
C ASP A 481 -2.87 -3.12 18.95
N ARG A 482 -3.78 -2.20 18.59
CA ARG A 482 -3.54 -0.75 18.63
C ARG A 482 -3.22 -0.28 20.06
N GLY A 483 -3.69 -1.03 21.06
CA GLY A 483 -3.60 -0.73 22.49
C GLY A 483 -2.21 -0.91 23.11
N VAL A 484 -1.37 -1.81 22.57
CA VAL A 484 0.06 -1.95 22.91
C VAL A 484 1.00 -1.61 21.76
N GLY A 485 0.49 -1.43 20.54
CA GLY A 485 1.29 -1.15 19.35
C GLY A 485 2.08 -2.37 18.87
N ARG A 486 1.43 -3.54 18.82
CA ARG A 486 2.01 -4.83 18.38
C ARG A 486 0.93 -5.72 17.76
N VAL A 487 1.32 -6.85 17.16
CA VAL A 487 0.36 -7.91 16.83
C VAL A 487 0.22 -8.82 18.05
N SER A 488 -1.00 -8.98 18.56
CA SER A 488 -1.31 -9.87 19.69
C SER A 488 -1.76 -11.22 19.18
N VAL A 489 -0.98 -12.28 19.45
CA VAL A 489 -1.38 -13.68 19.16
C VAL A 489 -1.94 -14.31 20.42
N ILE A 490 -3.13 -14.92 20.31
CA ILE A 490 -3.95 -15.44 21.40
C ILE A 490 -4.13 -16.95 21.23
N PHE A 491 -4.05 -17.72 22.31
CA PHE A 491 -4.27 -19.16 22.33
C PHE A 491 -4.99 -19.59 23.61
N SER A 492 -5.91 -20.55 23.50
CA SER A 492 -6.64 -21.15 24.63
C SER A 492 -6.81 -22.66 24.42
N SER A 493 -6.75 -23.43 25.52
CA SER A 493 -7.04 -24.87 25.50
C SER A 493 -8.53 -25.21 25.51
N GLU A 494 -9.39 -24.20 25.55
CA GLU A 494 -10.84 -24.25 25.40
C GLU A 494 -11.18 -23.69 24.00
N GLY A 495 -11.50 -24.57 23.04
CA GLY A 495 -12.05 -24.21 21.73
C GLY A 495 -13.57 -24.41 21.65
N GLY A 496 -14.17 -24.00 20.53
CA GLY A 496 -15.60 -24.22 20.26
C GLY A 496 -16.53 -23.34 21.12
N VAL A 497 -15.96 -22.39 21.85
CA VAL A 497 -16.65 -21.57 22.86
C VAL A 497 -16.37 -20.08 22.66
N ASP A 498 -17.14 -19.28 23.40
CA ASP A 498 -17.07 -17.82 23.46
C ASP A 498 -15.78 -17.39 24.19
N ILE A 499 -14.74 -17.00 23.45
CA ILE A 499 -13.40 -16.75 24.01
C ILE A 499 -13.38 -15.54 24.95
N GLU A 500 -14.25 -14.55 24.70
CA GLU A 500 -14.48 -13.37 25.52
C GLU A 500 -15.03 -13.76 26.91
N THR A 501 -15.97 -14.70 26.96
CA THR A 501 -16.46 -15.27 28.22
C THR A 501 -15.36 -16.06 28.93
N VAL A 502 -14.56 -16.87 28.21
CA VAL A 502 -13.42 -17.60 28.81
C VAL A 502 -12.37 -16.62 29.38
N ALA A 503 -11.99 -15.59 28.63
CA ALA A 503 -11.02 -14.58 29.06
C ALA A 503 -11.51 -13.75 30.28
N LYS A 504 -12.83 -13.61 30.44
CA LYS A 504 -13.46 -12.92 31.57
C LYS A 504 -13.56 -13.80 32.82
N GLU A 505 -13.98 -15.06 32.69
CA GLU A 505 -14.30 -15.94 33.81
C GLU A 505 -13.17 -16.90 34.21
N ARG A 506 -12.40 -17.38 33.22
CA ARG A 506 -11.26 -18.31 33.38
C ARG A 506 -10.01 -17.75 32.65
N PRO A 507 -9.51 -16.57 33.04
CA PRO A 507 -8.42 -15.86 32.36
C PRO A 507 -7.06 -16.59 32.38
N ASP A 508 -6.92 -17.60 33.24
CA ASP A 508 -5.81 -18.55 33.30
C ASP A 508 -5.82 -19.56 32.14
N MET A 509 -6.98 -19.78 31.51
CA MET A 509 -7.16 -20.63 30.33
C MET A 509 -6.84 -19.91 29.01
N VAL A 510 -6.36 -18.66 29.06
CA VAL A 510 -6.00 -17.86 27.87
C VAL A 510 -4.55 -17.38 28.00
N SER A 511 -3.76 -17.58 26.93
CA SER A 511 -2.40 -17.06 26.79
C SER A 511 -2.33 -16.09 25.62
N VAL A 512 -1.57 -15.00 25.80
CA VAL A 512 -1.39 -13.96 24.78
C VAL A 512 0.10 -13.62 24.70
N VAL A 513 0.64 -13.56 23.48
CA VAL A 513 2.01 -13.13 23.20
C VAL A 513 1.97 -11.98 22.21
N HIS A 514 2.54 -10.85 22.62
CA HIS A 514 2.64 -9.65 21.78
C HIS A 514 3.91 -9.71 20.93
N ILE A 515 3.75 -9.56 19.62
CA ILE A 515 4.81 -9.66 18.63
C ILE A 515 5.11 -8.28 18.08
N ASP A 516 6.35 -7.84 18.30
CA ASP A 516 6.87 -6.59 17.75
C ASP A 516 6.97 -6.72 16.22
N PRO A 517 6.26 -5.92 15.41
CA PRO A 517 6.17 -6.13 13.95
C PRO A 517 7.54 -6.04 13.27
N LEU A 518 8.42 -5.16 13.79
CA LEU A 518 9.81 -4.98 13.34
C LEU A 518 10.68 -6.24 13.54
N TYR A 519 10.30 -7.14 14.45
CA TYR A 519 11.02 -8.38 14.72
C TYR A 519 10.30 -9.65 14.27
N GLY A 520 8.99 -9.61 14.06
CA GLY A 520 8.20 -10.74 13.54
C GLY A 520 8.09 -11.96 14.45
N PHE A 521 7.38 -12.99 13.98
CA PHE A 521 7.17 -14.22 14.76
C PHE A 521 8.47 -15.03 14.93
N ARG A 522 8.88 -15.28 16.18
CA ARG A 522 10.04 -16.10 16.53
C ARG A 522 9.63 -17.37 17.28
N SER A 523 10.49 -18.39 17.26
CA SER A 523 10.19 -19.73 17.80
C SER A 523 9.76 -19.72 19.27
N PHE A 524 10.33 -18.84 20.09
CA PHE A 524 10.00 -18.74 21.52
C PHE A 524 8.59 -18.19 21.77
N HIS A 525 8.00 -17.40 20.87
CA HIS A 525 6.60 -16.95 21.00
C HIS A 525 5.64 -18.14 21.04
N GLY A 526 5.85 -19.12 20.16
CA GLY A 526 5.07 -20.37 20.13
C GLY A 526 5.24 -21.23 21.37
N GLN A 527 6.40 -21.16 22.03
CA GLN A 527 6.64 -21.86 23.30
C GLN A 527 5.93 -21.17 24.48
N GLU A 528 5.98 -19.83 24.57
CA GLU A 528 5.31 -19.09 25.65
C GLU A 528 3.78 -19.18 25.54
N LEU A 529 3.22 -19.13 24.32
CA LEU A 529 1.79 -19.40 24.08
C LEU A 529 1.34 -20.71 24.73
N CYS A 530 2.14 -21.77 24.62
CA CYS A 530 1.80 -23.10 25.12
C CYS A 530 2.15 -23.34 26.60
N ARG A 531 3.06 -22.54 27.19
CA ARG A 531 3.80 -22.88 28.43
C ARG A 531 2.92 -23.22 29.64
N ARG A 532 1.69 -22.66 29.71
CA ARG A 532 0.79 -22.79 30.86
C ARG A 532 -0.22 -23.93 30.74
N PHE A 533 -0.34 -24.56 29.57
CA PHE A 533 -1.42 -25.51 29.24
C PHE A 533 -1.05 -27.00 29.39
N GLY A 534 0.18 -27.32 29.83
CA GLY A 534 0.63 -28.70 30.02
C GLY A 534 0.73 -29.54 28.74
N LEU A 535 0.76 -28.90 27.57
CA LEU A 535 0.75 -29.56 26.26
C LEU A 535 2.01 -30.39 25.98
N GLY A 536 1.85 -31.52 25.31
CA GLY A 536 2.95 -32.38 24.89
C GLY A 536 3.80 -31.76 23.76
N PRO A 537 5.06 -32.16 23.55
CA PRO A 537 5.95 -31.54 22.57
C PRO A 537 5.41 -31.47 21.13
N LYS A 538 4.60 -32.45 20.71
CA LYS A 538 3.89 -32.42 19.41
C LYS A 538 2.87 -31.28 19.35
N GLN A 539 2.01 -31.15 20.36
CA GLN A 539 1.00 -30.10 20.47
C GLN A 539 1.65 -28.71 20.52
N VAL A 540 2.72 -28.54 21.30
CA VAL A 540 3.50 -27.29 21.33
C VAL A 540 4.03 -26.93 19.94
N SER A 541 4.55 -27.91 19.19
CA SER A 541 5.02 -27.70 17.81
C SER A 541 3.87 -27.38 16.84
N GLY A 542 2.71 -28.03 16.98
CA GLY A 542 1.51 -27.79 16.17
C GLY A 542 0.95 -26.38 16.37
N VAL A 543 0.73 -25.99 17.63
CA VAL A 543 0.26 -24.64 18.02
C VAL A 543 1.29 -23.57 17.61
N ALA A 544 2.59 -23.78 17.83
CA ALA A 544 3.64 -22.86 17.40
C ALA A 544 3.75 -22.72 15.87
N SER A 545 3.41 -23.77 15.12
CA SER A 545 3.31 -23.74 13.66
C SER A 545 2.07 -22.95 13.21
N MET A 546 0.92 -23.20 13.83
CA MET A 546 -0.33 -22.51 13.52
C MET A 546 -0.26 -21.01 13.85
N ALA A 547 0.26 -20.67 15.03
CA ALA A 547 0.50 -19.30 15.48
C ALA A 547 1.39 -18.50 14.49
N ARG A 548 2.41 -19.15 13.91
CA ARG A 548 3.26 -18.55 12.87
C ARG A 548 2.51 -18.35 11.55
N LYS A 549 1.68 -19.31 11.14
CA LYS A 549 0.90 -19.22 9.90
C LYS A 549 -0.12 -18.10 9.97
N ILE A 550 -0.92 -18.00 11.04
CA ILE A 550 -1.90 -16.92 11.19
C ILE A 550 -1.24 -15.54 11.34
N TYR A 551 -0.06 -15.45 11.98
CA TYR A 551 0.74 -14.22 11.98
C TYR A 551 1.20 -13.84 10.56
N LYS A 552 1.64 -14.82 9.76
CA LYS A 552 2.08 -14.60 8.37
C LYS A 552 0.94 -14.14 7.48
N VAL A 553 -0.25 -14.76 7.59
CA VAL A 553 -1.49 -14.28 6.96
C VAL A 553 -1.72 -12.82 7.35
N LEU A 554 -1.80 -12.55 8.65
CA LEU A 554 -2.13 -11.23 9.18
C LEU A 554 -1.22 -10.12 8.63
N VAL A 555 0.09 -10.35 8.58
CA VAL A 555 1.06 -9.36 8.10
C VAL A 555 1.10 -9.25 6.57
N GLU A 556 1.01 -10.36 5.83
CA GLU A 556 1.17 -10.34 4.36
C GLU A 556 -0.12 -10.07 3.58
N THR A 557 -1.28 -10.00 4.25
CA THR A 557 -2.57 -9.64 3.64
C THR A 557 -3.20 -8.38 4.23
N ASP A 558 -2.47 -7.66 5.09
CA ASP A 558 -3.00 -6.56 5.92
C ASP A 558 -4.28 -6.94 6.70
N ALA A 559 -4.32 -8.13 7.30
CA ALA A 559 -5.43 -8.46 8.18
C ALA A 559 -5.36 -7.64 9.48
N SER A 560 -6.50 -7.12 9.95
CA SER A 560 -6.59 -6.62 11.33
C SER A 560 -6.87 -7.75 12.31
N GLN A 561 -7.56 -8.82 11.87
CA GLN A 561 -7.91 -10.00 12.67
C GLN A 561 -7.79 -11.29 11.83
N VAL A 562 -7.23 -12.34 12.42
CA VAL A 562 -7.35 -13.74 11.97
C VAL A 562 -7.76 -14.59 13.17
N GLU A 563 -8.85 -15.33 13.08
CA GLU A 563 -9.41 -16.16 14.15
C GLU A 563 -9.78 -17.56 13.64
N ILE A 564 -9.48 -18.59 14.44
CA ILE A 564 -9.82 -20.00 14.18
C ILE A 564 -10.44 -20.58 15.47
N ASN A 565 -11.75 -20.84 15.45
CA ASN A 565 -12.51 -21.25 16.63
C ASN A 565 -13.70 -22.17 16.26
N PRO A 566 -13.56 -23.51 16.28
CA PRO A 566 -12.44 -24.26 16.85
C PRO A 566 -11.28 -24.53 15.87
N LEU A 567 -10.08 -24.53 16.45
CA LEU A 567 -8.90 -25.24 15.95
C LEU A 567 -8.94 -26.67 16.50
N ALA A 568 -9.18 -27.68 15.66
CA ALA A 568 -9.22 -29.08 16.10
C ALA A 568 -7.84 -29.74 16.03
N GLU A 569 -7.54 -30.57 17.02
CA GLU A 569 -6.51 -31.62 17.02
C GLU A 569 -7.20 -32.97 16.77
N THR A 570 -6.79 -33.68 15.72
CA THR A 570 -7.32 -35.02 15.37
C THR A 570 -6.80 -36.11 16.32
N SER A 571 -7.37 -37.32 16.23
CA SER A 571 -6.81 -38.52 16.86
C SER A 571 -5.41 -38.89 16.32
N SER A 572 -5.01 -38.39 15.15
CA SER A 572 -3.63 -38.49 14.61
C SER A 572 -2.65 -37.44 15.19
N GLY A 573 -3.15 -36.40 15.86
CA GLY A 573 -2.37 -35.26 16.36
C GLY A 573 -2.06 -34.20 15.30
N GLU A 574 -2.89 -34.11 14.27
CA GLU A 574 -2.84 -33.09 13.22
C GLU A 574 -3.82 -31.95 13.53
N PHE A 575 -3.51 -30.73 13.08
CA PHE A 575 -4.27 -29.52 13.44
C PHE A 575 -5.03 -28.96 12.23
N LEU A 576 -6.35 -28.79 12.37
CA LEU A 576 -7.25 -28.27 11.32
C LEU A 576 -8.08 -27.07 11.82
N ALA A 577 -8.27 -26.08 10.96
CA ALA A 577 -9.18 -24.96 11.20
C ALA A 577 -10.62 -25.33 10.80
N LEU A 578 -11.48 -25.63 11.78
CA LEU A 578 -12.87 -26.06 11.53
C LEU A 578 -13.84 -24.90 11.35
N ASP A 579 -13.52 -23.72 11.89
CA ASP A 579 -14.15 -22.44 11.56
C ASP A 579 -13.05 -21.40 11.37
N ALA A 580 -13.30 -20.37 10.56
CA ALA A 580 -12.33 -19.34 10.27
C ALA A 580 -13.02 -18.00 10.05
N LYS A 581 -12.47 -16.94 10.69
CA LYS A 581 -12.86 -15.55 10.46
C LYS A 581 -11.60 -14.75 10.17
N ILE A 582 -11.59 -14.01 9.07
CA ILE A 582 -10.53 -13.04 8.74
C ILE A 582 -11.19 -11.71 8.41
N ALA A 583 -10.52 -10.64 8.81
CA ALA A 583 -10.99 -9.26 8.68
C ALA A 583 -9.82 -8.39 8.22
N PHE A 584 -9.91 -7.80 7.03
CA PHE A 584 -8.78 -7.11 6.35
C PHE A 584 -8.89 -5.59 6.36
N ASP A 585 -7.81 -4.90 6.67
CA ASP A 585 -7.71 -3.43 6.69
C ASP A 585 -8.06 -2.85 5.30
N ASP A 586 -9.10 -2.02 5.24
CA ASP A 586 -9.57 -1.41 3.98
C ASP A 586 -8.51 -0.51 3.34
N ASN A 587 -7.64 0.07 4.17
CA ASN A 587 -6.51 0.90 3.75
C ASN A 587 -5.39 0.08 3.10
N GLY A 588 -5.32 -1.24 3.33
CA GLY A 588 -4.34 -2.16 2.75
C GLY A 588 -4.72 -2.73 1.38
N LEU A 589 -5.95 -2.52 0.90
CA LEU A 589 -6.46 -3.18 -0.31
C LEU A 589 -5.68 -2.84 -1.59
N TYR A 590 -5.11 -1.63 -1.70
CA TYR A 590 -4.34 -1.20 -2.87
C TYR A 590 -3.09 -2.06 -3.15
N ARG A 591 -2.55 -2.71 -2.11
CA ARG A 591 -1.41 -3.66 -2.21
C ARG A 591 -1.83 -5.13 -2.15
N ASN A 592 -3.11 -5.41 -1.88
CA ASN A 592 -3.69 -6.76 -1.75
C ASN A 592 -4.85 -6.98 -2.76
N PRO A 593 -4.60 -6.97 -4.08
CA PRO A 593 -5.66 -7.06 -5.09
C PRO A 593 -6.44 -8.39 -5.05
N GLU A 594 -5.86 -9.47 -4.53
CA GLU A 594 -6.58 -10.74 -4.34
C GLU A 594 -7.53 -10.71 -3.14
N VAL A 595 -7.27 -9.86 -2.13
CA VAL A 595 -8.18 -9.64 -0.98
C VAL A 595 -9.36 -8.78 -1.41
N ALA A 596 -9.12 -7.75 -2.24
CA ALA A 596 -10.20 -6.91 -2.77
C ALA A 596 -11.25 -7.73 -3.54
N LYS A 597 -10.84 -8.76 -4.29
CA LYS A 597 -11.73 -9.69 -5.00
C LYS A 597 -12.58 -10.60 -4.09
N LEU A 598 -12.33 -10.61 -2.77
CA LEU A 598 -13.13 -11.38 -1.82
C LEU A 598 -14.36 -10.61 -1.30
N GLN A 599 -14.49 -9.31 -1.61
CA GLN A 599 -15.67 -8.53 -1.26
C GLN A 599 -16.92 -9.12 -1.93
N ASP A 600 -17.93 -9.45 -1.11
CA ASP A 600 -19.22 -9.91 -1.61
C ASP A 600 -20.19 -8.71 -1.71
N PRO A 601 -20.58 -8.26 -2.92
CA PRO A 601 -21.47 -7.11 -3.07
C PRO A 601 -22.87 -7.34 -2.50
N ASP A 602 -23.31 -8.61 -2.37
CA ASP A 602 -24.61 -8.96 -1.78
C ASP A 602 -24.73 -8.61 -0.28
N GLU A 603 -23.61 -8.30 0.40
CA GLU A 603 -23.55 -7.92 1.81
C GLU A 603 -23.53 -6.39 2.04
N TYR A 604 -23.59 -5.59 0.96
CA TYR A 604 -23.64 -4.13 1.00
C TYR A 604 -24.95 -3.58 0.43
N ALA A 605 -25.31 -2.33 0.77
CA ALA A 605 -26.40 -1.64 0.09
C ALA A 605 -25.94 -1.17 -1.30
N VAL A 606 -26.83 -1.17 -2.29
CA VAL A 606 -26.52 -0.72 -3.67
C VAL A 606 -25.99 0.72 -3.65
N GLU A 607 -26.59 1.58 -2.83
CA GLU A 607 -26.18 2.97 -2.64
C GLU A 607 -24.80 3.12 -1.96
N GLU A 608 -24.36 2.13 -1.18
CA GLU A 608 -23.01 2.08 -0.59
C GLU A 608 -21.96 1.61 -1.60
N LEU A 609 -22.35 0.79 -2.59
CA LEU A 609 -21.49 0.35 -3.70
C LEU A 609 -21.32 1.46 -4.75
N GLU A 610 -22.43 2.08 -5.20
CA GLU A 610 -22.41 3.22 -6.15
C GLU A 610 -21.55 4.38 -5.63
N ALA A 611 -21.61 4.65 -4.31
CA ALA A 611 -20.74 5.63 -3.67
C ALA A 611 -19.25 5.26 -3.76
N ALA A 612 -18.91 3.99 -3.51
CA ALA A 612 -17.53 3.52 -3.46
C ALA A 612 -16.83 3.59 -4.83
N GLU A 613 -17.53 3.31 -5.94
CA GLU A 613 -16.97 3.45 -7.30
C GLU A 613 -16.51 4.88 -7.60
N HIS A 614 -17.17 5.88 -7.01
CA HIS A 614 -16.85 7.30 -7.15
C HIS A 614 -15.97 7.86 -6.01
N GLY A 615 -15.47 7.01 -5.11
CA GLY A 615 -14.62 7.40 -3.98
C GLY A 615 -15.34 8.15 -2.86
N LEU A 616 -16.67 8.07 -2.80
CA LEU A 616 -17.51 8.67 -1.77
C LEU A 616 -17.65 7.72 -0.57
N SER A 617 -17.60 8.24 0.66
CA SER A 617 -17.92 7.44 1.85
C SER A 617 -19.38 7.66 2.23
N TYR A 618 -20.25 6.68 1.96
CA TYR A 618 -21.70 6.75 2.18
C TYR A 618 -22.18 5.65 3.14
N ILE A 619 -23.20 5.95 3.96
CA ILE A 619 -24.00 4.96 4.68
C ILE A 619 -25.48 5.37 4.59
N LYS A 620 -26.35 4.42 4.24
CA LYS A 620 -27.80 4.62 4.19
C LYS A 620 -28.44 4.64 5.58
N MET A 621 -29.44 5.50 5.80
CA MET A 621 -30.19 5.61 7.06
C MET A 621 -31.69 5.89 6.83
N ASP A 622 -32.55 5.59 7.80
CA ASP A 622 -34.02 5.69 7.67
C ASP A 622 -34.60 7.11 7.84
N GLY A 623 -33.77 8.14 7.70
CA GLY A 623 -34.15 9.54 7.95
C GLY A 623 -34.87 10.25 6.79
N ASN A 624 -35.01 11.57 6.91
CA ASN A 624 -35.77 12.40 5.97
C ASN A 624 -34.99 13.59 5.38
N ILE A 625 -33.81 13.92 5.88
CA ILE A 625 -32.93 14.99 5.36
C ILE A 625 -31.63 14.38 4.86
N GLY A 626 -31.36 14.56 3.57
CA GLY A 626 -30.12 14.13 2.94
C GLY A 626 -28.93 14.99 3.40
N CYS A 627 -27.80 14.36 3.67
CA CYS A 627 -26.56 15.04 4.10
C CYS A 627 -25.50 14.92 3.01
N MET A 628 -24.86 16.03 2.63
CA MET A 628 -23.61 15.99 1.84
C MET A 628 -22.58 16.92 2.49
N VAL A 629 -21.44 16.36 2.89
CA VAL A 629 -20.36 17.12 3.55
C VAL A 629 -19.00 16.73 3.01
N ASN A 630 -17.95 17.40 3.49
CA ASN A 630 -16.58 16.93 3.39
C ASN A 630 -15.93 16.82 4.79
N GLY A 631 -15.25 15.71 5.06
CA GLY A 631 -14.71 15.34 6.37
C GLY A 631 -15.76 14.68 7.27
N ALA A 632 -15.53 13.42 7.63
CA ALA A 632 -16.48 12.60 8.38
C ALA A 632 -16.86 13.17 9.77
N GLY A 633 -15.94 13.87 10.43
CA GLY A 633 -16.23 14.63 11.65
C GLY A 633 -17.30 15.72 11.43
N LEU A 634 -17.30 16.38 10.27
CA LEU A 634 -18.35 17.32 9.87
C LEU A 634 -19.65 16.60 9.52
N ALA A 635 -19.59 15.37 9.00
CA ALA A 635 -20.77 14.56 8.69
C ALA A 635 -21.53 14.22 9.97
N MET A 636 -20.84 13.60 10.93
CA MET A 636 -21.39 13.25 12.25
C MET A 636 -21.92 14.48 12.98
N ALA A 637 -21.17 15.59 12.96
CA ALA A 637 -21.61 16.86 13.53
C ALA A 637 -22.88 17.42 12.85
N THR A 638 -23.04 17.22 11.54
CA THR A 638 -24.23 17.66 10.78
C THR A 638 -25.44 16.77 11.08
N MET A 639 -25.25 15.46 11.18
CA MET A 639 -26.29 14.50 11.59
C MET A 639 -26.80 14.81 13.01
N ASP A 640 -25.89 15.06 13.96
CA ASP A 640 -26.23 15.45 15.33
C ASP A 640 -26.98 16.79 15.38
N ILE A 641 -26.63 17.77 14.53
CA ILE A 641 -27.36 19.04 14.38
C ILE A 641 -28.77 18.83 13.82
N ILE A 642 -28.92 18.03 12.76
CA ILE A 642 -30.24 17.72 12.15
C ILE A 642 -31.17 17.11 13.20
N LYS A 643 -30.68 16.11 13.96
CA LYS A 643 -31.43 15.45 15.03
C LYS A 643 -31.83 16.40 16.14
N TYR A 644 -30.92 17.28 16.56
CA TYR A 644 -31.16 18.27 17.62
C TYR A 644 -32.28 19.26 17.27
N TYR A 645 -32.37 19.68 15.99
CA TYR A 645 -33.46 20.52 15.51
C TYR A 645 -34.74 19.75 15.09
N GLY A 646 -34.81 18.45 15.37
CA GLY A 646 -36.01 17.62 15.17
C GLY A 646 -36.19 17.05 13.77
N GLY A 647 -35.14 17.09 12.92
CA GLY A 647 -35.07 16.33 11.68
C GLY A 647 -34.48 14.94 11.88
N GLU A 648 -34.41 14.13 10.82
CA GLU A 648 -33.77 12.82 10.84
C GLU A 648 -32.76 12.70 9.68
N PRO A 649 -31.47 12.41 9.94
CA PRO A 649 -30.48 12.25 8.87
C PRO A 649 -30.76 10.99 8.04
N ALA A 650 -30.96 11.14 6.74
CA ALA A 650 -31.26 10.06 5.80
C ALA A 650 -30.01 9.28 5.34
N ASN A 651 -28.83 9.85 5.57
CA ASN A 651 -27.56 9.22 5.22
C ASN A 651 -26.40 9.88 5.96
N PHE A 652 -25.29 9.16 6.05
CA PHE A 652 -23.96 9.74 6.11
C PHE A 652 -23.43 9.85 4.66
N LEU A 653 -22.80 10.96 4.27
CA LEU A 653 -22.02 11.06 3.03
C LEU A 653 -20.90 12.09 3.18
N ASP A 654 -19.67 11.61 3.07
CA ASP A 654 -18.45 12.40 2.97
C ASP A 654 -17.90 12.33 1.53
N VAL A 655 -17.81 13.49 0.85
CA VAL A 655 -17.22 13.60 -0.49
C VAL A 655 -15.68 13.69 -0.48
N GLY A 656 -15.07 13.76 0.71
CA GLY A 656 -13.64 13.88 0.90
C GLY A 656 -13.08 15.29 0.66
N GLY A 657 -11.82 15.47 1.06
CA GLY A 657 -11.13 16.77 0.99
C GLY A 657 -10.79 17.28 -0.43
N GLY A 658 -11.02 16.50 -1.48
CA GLY A 658 -10.58 16.80 -2.85
C GLY A 658 -11.55 16.38 -3.95
N ALA A 659 -12.86 16.27 -3.64
CA ALA A 659 -13.87 15.76 -4.56
C ALA A 659 -13.85 16.41 -5.95
N SER A 660 -14.01 15.60 -7.00
CA SER A 660 -14.23 16.10 -8.35
C SER A 660 -15.66 16.62 -8.51
N GLN A 661 -15.90 17.36 -9.60
CA GLN A 661 -17.25 17.78 -9.97
C GLN A 661 -18.18 16.57 -10.23
N GLU A 662 -17.62 15.48 -10.76
CA GLU A 662 -18.34 14.22 -11.02
C GLU A 662 -18.74 13.52 -9.71
N ALA A 663 -17.84 13.50 -8.72
CA ALA A 663 -18.14 12.94 -7.39
C ALA A 663 -19.24 13.72 -6.65
N VAL A 664 -19.25 15.07 -6.76
CA VAL A 664 -20.34 15.90 -6.24
C VAL A 664 -21.66 15.60 -6.93
N ARG A 665 -21.66 15.36 -8.25
CA ARG A 665 -22.85 15.01 -9.02
C ARG A 665 -23.43 13.66 -8.58
N GLU A 666 -22.57 12.66 -8.41
CA GLU A 666 -23.02 11.32 -8.00
C GLU A 666 -23.53 11.28 -6.55
N ALA A 667 -22.93 12.09 -5.66
CA ALA A 667 -23.44 12.30 -4.32
C ALA A 667 -24.90 12.83 -4.32
N PHE A 668 -25.28 13.70 -5.28
CA PHE A 668 -26.68 14.11 -5.44
C PHE A 668 -27.58 12.98 -5.94
N ASN A 669 -27.14 12.19 -6.93
CA ASN A 669 -27.93 11.05 -7.43
C ASN A 669 -28.28 10.07 -6.30
N ILE A 670 -27.28 9.64 -5.52
CA ILE A 670 -27.44 8.65 -4.43
C ILE A 670 -28.34 9.19 -3.31
N ILE A 671 -28.22 10.48 -2.95
CA ILE A 671 -29.11 11.12 -1.97
C ILE A 671 -30.56 11.22 -2.49
N LEU A 672 -30.77 11.51 -3.77
CA LEU A 672 -32.11 11.64 -4.36
C LEU A 672 -32.81 10.29 -4.52
N GLN A 673 -32.07 9.22 -4.88
CA GLN A 673 -32.57 7.84 -4.86
C GLN A 673 -33.16 7.46 -3.49
N SER A 674 -32.61 8.00 -2.41
CA SER A 674 -33.03 7.74 -1.02
C SER A 674 -34.38 8.39 -0.64
N GLY A 675 -35.04 9.14 -1.52
CA GLY A 675 -36.40 9.66 -1.29
C GLY A 675 -36.51 10.77 -0.24
N VAL A 676 -35.42 11.52 -0.02
CA VAL A 676 -35.31 12.56 1.01
C VAL A 676 -36.27 13.73 0.78
N LYS A 677 -36.60 14.48 1.84
CA LYS A 677 -37.54 15.62 1.81
C LYS A 677 -36.84 16.99 1.79
N GLY A 678 -35.52 16.99 1.72
CA GLY A 678 -34.65 18.16 1.69
C GLY A 678 -33.20 17.70 1.82
N ILE A 679 -32.26 18.54 1.39
CA ILE A 679 -30.83 18.24 1.39
C ILE A 679 -30.07 19.37 2.09
N LEU A 680 -29.25 19.01 3.08
CA LEU A 680 -28.29 19.89 3.73
C LEU A 680 -26.89 19.59 3.23
N VAL A 681 -26.35 20.52 2.43
CA VAL A 681 -24.96 20.54 2.00
C VAL A 681 -24.18 21.40 2.98
N ASN A 682 -23.25 20.80 3.73
CA ASN A 682 -22.43 21.48 4.74
C ASN A 682 -20.95 21.21 4.46
N ILE A 683 -20.30 22.12 3.73
CA ILE A 683 -18.96 21.96 3.18
C ILE A 683 -17.99 22.96 3.81
N PHE A 684 -16.88 22.46 4.34
CA PHE A 684 -15.79 23.24 4.88
C PHE A 684 -14.57 23.17 3.95
N GLY A 685 -14.46 24.14 3.05
CA GLY A 685 -13.43 24.29 2.02
C GLY A 685 -12.05 24.69 2.56
N GLY A 686 -11.52 23.97 3.56
CA GLY A 686 -10.12 24.14 3.96
C GLY A 686 -9.17 23.72 2.83
N ILE A 687 -9.45 22.57 2.22
CA ILE A 687 -8.75 22.05 1.02
C ILE A 687 -9.55 22.36 -0.25
N MET A 688 -10.87 22.12 -0.22
CA MET A 688 -11.74 22.26 -1.39
C MET A 688 -12.02 23.71 -1.77
N ARG A 689 -12.05 23.98 -3.08
CA ARG A 689 -12.51 25.25 -3.64
C ARG A 689 -14.03 25.32 -3.69
N CYS A 690 -14.61 26.22 -2.90
CA CYS A 690 -16.04 26.50 -2.88
C CYS A 690 -16.59 26.98 -4.24
N ASP A 691 -15.78 27.60 -5.12
CA ASP A 691 -16.22 27.94 -6.49
C ASP A 691 -16.33 26.73 -7.42
N VAL A 692 -15.60 25.65 -7.16
CA VAL A 692 -15.70 24.38 -7.89
C VAL A 692 -16.88 23.57 -7.36
N ILE A 693 -17.03 23.49 -6.03
CA ILE A 693 -18.21 22.90 -5.38
C ILE A 693 -19.50 23.62 -5.81
N ALA A 694 -19.53 24.95 -5.86
CA ALA A 694 -20.70 25.70 -6.30
C ALA A 694 -21.09 25.37 -7.75
N LYS A 695 -20.13 25.32 -8.69
CA LYS A 695 -20.38 24.90 -10.08
C LYS A 695 -20.94 23.48 -10.13
N GLY A 696 -20.31 22.55 -9.41
CA GLY A 696 -20.79 21.17 -9.29
C GLY A 696 -22.22 21.08 -8.79
N ILE A 697 -22.57 21.80 -7.72
CA ILE A 697 -23.95 21.88 -7.19
C ILE A 697 -24.91 22.45 -8.24
N ILE A 698 -24.55 23.57 -8.89
CA ILE A 698 -25.42 24.26 -9.85
C ILE A 698 -25.66 23.42 -11.11
N GLU A 699 -24.63 22.78 -11.64
CA GLU A 699 -24.70 21.94 -12.83
C GLU A 699 -25.44 20.63 -12.51
N SER A 700 -25.12 19.96 -11.40
CA SER A 700 -25.88 18.79 -10.92
C SER A 700 -27.36 19.10 -10.70
N THR A 701 -27.68 20.27 -10.10
CA THR A 701 -29.07 20.69 -9.88
C THR A 701 -29.83 20.92 -11.18
N LYS A 702 -29.13 21.36 -12.25
CA LYS A 702 -29.71 21.59 -13.58
C LYS A 702 -29.80 20.34 -14.45
N GLU A 703 -28.87 19.39 -14.28
CA GLU A 703 -28.85 18.13 -15.02
C GLU A 703 -29.80 17.08 -14.42
N ILE A 704 -29.81 16.94 -13.10
CA ILE A 704 -30.57 15.90 -12.38
C ILE A 704 -32.00 16.37 -12.07
N GLY A 705 -32.17 17.65 -11.72
CA GLY A 705 -33.43 18.22 -11.23
C GLY A 705 -33.67 17.96 -9.74
N VAL A 706 -33.33 18.95 -8.90
CA VAL A 706 -33.55 18.86 -7.43
C VAL A 706 -34.86 19.57 -7.06
N ASP A 707 -35.95 18.81 -7.00
CA ASP A 707 -37.29 19.32 -6.60
C ASP A 707 -37.45 19.53 -5.07
N VAL A 708 -36.46 19.13 -4.28
CA VAL A 708 -36.48 19.20 -2.81
C VAL A 708 -35.69 20.40 -2.26
N PRO A 709 -36.07 20.99 -1.10
CA PRO A 709 -35.35 22.14 -0.53
C PRO A 709 -33.86 21.85 -0.31
N LEU A 710 -33.01 22.64 -0.97
CA LEU A 710 -31.56 22.52 -0.96
C LEU A 710 -30.91 23.67 -0.17
N VAL A 711 -30.31 23.36 0.98
CA VAL A 711 -29.61 24.32 1.84
C VAL A 711 -28.11 24.11 1.73
N VAL A 712 -27.36 25.15 1.35
CA VAL A 712 -25.92 25.03 1.03
C VAL A 712 -25.07 25.96 1.90
N ARG A 713 -24.53 25.43 3.00
CA ARG A 713 -23.53 26.11 3.81
C ARG A 713 -22.14 25.70 3.35
N LEU A 714 -21.54 26.50 2.47
CA LEU A 714 -20.09 26.46 2.22
C LEU A 714 -19.37 27.34 3.27
N SER A 715 -18.07 27.16 3.47
CA SER A 715 -17.20 28.05 4.25
C SER A 715 -15.73 27.70 3.96
N GLY A 716 -14.87 28.66 3.62
CA GLY A 716 -13.45 28.44 3.31
C GLY A 716 -13.00 28.99 1.95
N THR A 717 -12.12 28.24 1.28
CA THR A 717 -11.43 28.66 0.06
C THR A 717 -12.37 28.95 -1.10
N ASN A 718 -12.21 30.10 -1.74
CA ASN A 718 -13.02 30.63 -2.84
C ASN A 718 -14.50 30.76 -2.48
N PHE A 719 -14.79 30.98 -1.19
CA PHE A 719 -16.14 31.06 -0.69
C PHE A 719 -16.96 32.13 -1.40
N GLU A 720 -16.48 33.38 -1.47
CA GLU A 720 -17.29 34.49 -2.02
C GLU A 720 -17.61 34.30 -3.50
N ILE A 721 -16.70 33.66 -4.25
CA ILE A 721 -16.94 33.26 -5.63
C ILE A 721 -18.00 32.15 -5.67
N GLY A 722 -17.90 31.14 -4.80
CA GLY A 722 -18.87 30.05 -4.67
C GLY A 722 -20.27 30.54 -4.29
N ARG A 723 -20.38 31.43 -3.30
CA ARG A 723 -21.62 32.11 -2.91
C ARG A 723 -22.20 32.87 -4.08
N LYS A 724 -21.41 33.74 -4.72
CA LYS A 724 -21.91 34.51 -5.86
C LYS A 724 -22.42 33.61 -6.99
N LEU A 725 -21.76 32.49 -7.27
CA LEU A 725 -22.23 31.52 -8.25
C LEU A 725 -23.58 30.91 -7.86
N LEU A 726 -23.81 30.59 -6.58
CA LEU A 726 -25.09 30.08 -6.06
C LEU A 726 -26.18 31.17 -6.08
N ASP A 727 -25.86 32.39 -5.62
CA ASP A 727 -26.77 33.55 -5.60
C ASP A 727 -27.19 33.96 -7.04
N ASP A 728 -26.25 34.01 -7.99
CA ASP A 728 -26.50 34.32 -9.41
C ASP A 728 -27.16 33.13 -10.17
N SER A 729 -27.31 31.95 -9.56
CA SER A 729 -27.74 30.72 -10.27
C SER A 729 -29.21 30.71 -10.70
N GLY A 730 -30.06 31.51 -10.05
CA GLY A 730 -31.52 31.50 -10.19
C GLY A 730 -32.23 30.32 -9.49
N LEU A 731 -31.47 29.42 -8.86
CA LEU A 731 -31.96 28.33 -8.02
C LEU A 731 -32.14 28.86 -6.59
N GLY A 732 -33.12 28.33 -5.83
CA GLY A 732 -33.52 28.86 -4.51
C GLY A 732 -32.56 28.56 -3.35
N ILE A 733 -31.27 28.88 -3.50
CA ILE A 733 -30.17 28.51 -2.59
C ILE A 733 -29.81 29.69 -1.67
N THR A 734 -29.25 29.43 -0.49
CA THR A 734 -28.84 30.44 0.52
C THR A 734 -27.43 30.17 1.04
N ALA A 735 -26.53 31.18 1.10
CA ALA A 735 -25.10 31.03 1.46
C ALA A 735 -24.49 32.24 2.23
N ALA A 736 -23.35 32.07 2.93
CA ALA A 736 -22.66 33.11 3.75
C ALA A 736 -21.12 32.93 3.96
N THR A 737 -20.33 34.03 3.85
CA THR A 737 -18.85 34.28 3.98
C THR A 737 -17.94 33.22 4.67
N ASP A 738 -16.65 32.96 4.39
CA ASP A 738 -15.49 33.54 3.62
C ASP A 738 -14.34 32.46 3.61
N LEU A 739 -13.07 32.56 3.10
CA LEU A 739 -12.33 33.19 1.97
C LEU A 739 -10.78 33.05 2.27
N ASP A 740 -9.70 32.77 1.48
CA ASP A 740 -9.25 32.16 0.18
C ASP A 740 -7.71 31.88 0.35
N GLU A 741 -6.90 30.97 -0.27
CA GLU A 741 -7.02 29.76 -1.14
C GLU A 741 -6.01 28.65 -0.67
N ALA A 742 -5.69 27.58 -1.44
CA ALA A 742 -5.47 26.24 -0.85
C ALA A 742 -4.30 25.30 -1.28
N ALA A 743 -3.22 25.68 -2.00
CA ALA A 743 -2.10 24.72 -2.27
C ALA A 743 -0.67 25.29 -2.17
N SER A 744 -0.10 25.82 -3.26
CA SER A 744 1.04 26.75 -3.17
C SER A 744 0.70 27.93 -2.23
N PHE A 745 -0.60 28.24 -2.16
CA PHE A 745 -1.21 29.13 -1.21
C PHE A 745 -1.12 28.67 0.27
N ILE A 746 -1.11 27.37 0.58
CA ILE A 746 -0.98 26.88 1.97
C ILE A 746 0.44 27.09 2.50
N VAL A 747 1.47 26.84 1.69
CA VAL A 747 2.86 27.16 2.08
C VAL A 747 3.06 28.68 2.20
N LYS A 748 2.50 29.47 1.27
CA LYS A 748 2.50 30.95 1.36
C LYS A 748 1.73 31.47 2.58
N MET A 749 0.58 30.88 2.90
CA MET A 749 -0.21 31.19 4.10
C MET A 749 0.59 30.86 5.34
N ALA A 750 1.17 29.67 5.44
CA ALA A 750 1.98 29.28 6.60
C ALA A 750 3.07 30.34 6.86
N ILE A 751 3.82 30.72 5.82
CA ILE A 751 4.85 31.77 5.88
C ILE A 751 4.24 33.13 6.29
N ALA A 752 3.17 33.58 5.63
CA ALA A 752 2.51 34.87 5.91
C ALA A 752 1.84 34.94 7.29
N TYR A 753 1.55 33.78 7.90
CA TYR A 753 0.92 33.63 9.21
C TYR A 753 1.92 33.55 10.38
N GLY A 754 3.23 33.56 10.08
CA GLY A 754 4.32 33.53 11.06
C GLY A 754 5.18 32.27 11.01
N THR A 755 4.74 31.20 10.33
CA THR A 755 5.46 29.92 10.28
C THR A 755 6.79 30.11 9.58
N LYS A 756 7.88 29.91 10.31
CA LYS A 756 9.24 29.90 9.77
C LYS A 756 9.48 28.62 8.95
N MET A 757 8.87 28.54 7.77
CA MET A 757 9.20 27.51 6.77
C MET A 757 10.64 27.72 6.30
N VAL A 758 11.45 26.68 6.36
CA VAL A 758 12.89 26.76 6.08
C VAL A 758 13.35 25.93 4.88
N GLY A 759 12.49 25.02 4.39
CA GLY A 759 12.75 24.18 3.23
C GLY A 759 11.61 23.20 2.98
N GLY A 760 11.75 22.39 1.94
CA GLY A 760 10.93 21.20 1.69
C GLY A 760 11.79 19.95 1.53
N VAL A 761 11.20 18.77 1.69
CA VAL A 761 11.87 17.49 1.39
C VAL A 761 11.13 16.83 0.23
N THR A 762 11.87 16.38 -0.78
CA THR A 762 11.34 15.52 -1.85
C THR A 762 12.51 14.75 -2.48
N PRO A 763 12.59 13.43 -2.28
CA PRO A 763 13.63 12.60 -2.90
C PRO A 763 13.70 12.77 -4.42
N GLY A 764 14.92 12.90 -4.94
CA GLY A 764 15.20 13.18 -6.35
C GLY A 764 15.02 14.65 -6.75
N LYS A 765 14.94 15.58 -5.80
CA LYS A 765 14.79 17.04 -6.04
C LYS A 765 15.65 17.91 -5.11
N GLY A 766 16.59 17.33 -4.38
CA GLY A 766 17.56 18.07 -3.58
C GLY A 766 18.34 19.11 -4.39
N GLY A 767 18.67 20.24 -3.76
CA GLY A 767 19.35 21.36 -4.40
C GLY A 767 18.48 22.20 -5.36
N THR A 768 17.22 21.82 -5.59
CA THR A 768 16.23 22.70 -6.23
C THR A 768 15.65 23.71 -5.22
N THR A 769 14.87 24.68 -5.68
CA THR A 769 14.16 25.61 -4.80
C THR A 769 12.67 25.66 -5.11
N HIS A 770 11.85 25.83 -4.06
CA HIS A 770 10.41 26.02 -4.17
C HIS A 770 10.00 27.23 -3.33
N LEU A 771 9.29 28.19 -3.95
CA LEU A 771 8.93 29.48 -3.33
C LEU A 771 10.10 30.28 -2.73
N GLY A 772 11.33 30.06 -3.23
CA GLY A 772 12.56 30.68 -2.71
C GLY A 772 13.19 29.95 -1.52
N LEU A 773 12.59 28.88 -1.03
CA LEU A 773 13.17 27.98 -0.02
C LEU A 773 13.89 26.80 -0.69
N PRO A 774 14.94 26.24 -0.06
CA PRO A 774 15.63 25.05 -0.57
C PRO A 774 14.74 23.80 -0.51
N VAL A 775 14.96 22.88 -1.43
CA VAL A 775 14.44 21.51 -1.38
C VAL A 775 15.61 20.56 -1.13
N PHE A 776 15.41 19.60 -0.24
CA PHE A 776 16.38 18.58 0.16
C PHE A 776 15.90 17.19 -0.27
N ASP A 777 16.83 16.25 -0.44
CA ASP A 777 16.46 14.86 -0.75
C ASP A 777 16.02 14.08 0.50
N THR A 778 16.46 14.49 1.70
CA THR A 778 16.12 13.84 2.98
C THR A 778 15.75 14.83 4.09
N VAL A 779 14.96 14.37 5.07
CA VAL A 779 14.62 15.08 6.31
C VAL A 779 15.87 15.29 7.18
N LEU A 780 16.79 14.33 7.20
CA LEU A 780 18.06 14.45 7.93
C LEU A 780 18.92 15.60 7.38
N GLN A 781 19.05 15.72 6.05
CA GLN A 781 19.73 16.84 5.41
C GLN A 781 19.01 18.16 5.73
N ALA A 782 17.69 18.21 5.55
CA ALA A 782 16.90 19.40 5.84
C ALA A 782 17.09 19.88 7.29
N LYS A 783 17.05 18.97 8.26
CA LYS A 783 17.30 19.30 9.67
C LYS A 783 18.72 19.80 9.90
N ALA A 784 19.74 19.15 9.33
CA ALA A 784 21.14 19.55 9.50
C ALA A 784 21.39 20.97 8.97
N GLU A 785 20.94 21.27 7.75
CA GLU A 785 21.21 22.57 7.09
C GLU A 785 20.31 23.70 7.61
N THR A 786 19.07 23.42 8.02
CA THR A 786 18.09 24.47 8.40
C THR A 786 17.78 24.58 9.89
N GLN A 787 18.19 23.58 10.69
CA GLN A 787 17.80 23.41 12.10
C GLN A 787 16.26 23.32 12.28
N ALA A 788 15.58 22.64 11.36
CA ALA A 788 14.14 22.37 11.45
C ALA A 788 13.81 21.48 12.66
N ASN A 789 12.91 21.97 13.54
CA ASN A 789 12.39 21.21 14.69
C ASN A 789 11.00 20.60 14.43
N ALA A 790 10.30 21.02 13.37
CA ALA A 790 9.03 20.45 12.95
C ALA A 790 9.04 20.04 11.47
N SER A 791 8.29 18.99 11.13
CA SER A 791 8.08 18.50 9.77
C SER A 791 6.61 18.23 9.51
N VAL A 792 6.18 18.31 8.25
CA VAL A 792 4.80 18.07 7.82
C VAL A 792 4.76 17.15 6.61
N ILE A 793 4.07 16.01 6.78
CA ILE A 793 4.01 14.92 5.81
C ILE A 793 2.76 15.10 4.96
N TYR A 794 2.98 15.54 3.71
CA TYR A 794 2.00 15.62 2.61
C TYR A 794 2.11 14.42 1.64
N VAL A 795 2.81 13.36 2.06
CA VAL A 795 3.17 12.21 1.23
C VAL A 795 1.97 11.28 1.05
N PRO A 796 1.68 10.72 -0.14
CA PRO A 796 0.57 9.78 -0.34
C PRO A 796 0.66 8.54 0.57
N ALA A 797 -0.49 7.99 0.94
CA ALA A 797 -0.62 6.90 1.93
C ALA A 797 0.41 5.75 1.78
N PRO A 798 0.69 5.20 0.58
CA PRO A 798 1.63 4.10 0.41
C PRO A 798 3.08 4.37 0.81
N TYR A 799 3.46 5.64 1.02
CA TYR A 799 4.82 6.05 1.40
C TYR A 799 4.83 6.97 2.65
N ALA A 800 3.65 7.24 3.23
CA ALA A 800 3.52 8.20 4.33
C ALA A 800 4.10 7.66 5.64
N ALA A 801 3.99 6.35 5.90
CA ALA A 801 4.62 5.71 7.04
C ALA A 801 6.15 5.84 7.00
N ASP A 802 6.78 5.58 5.85
CA ASP A 802 8.22 5.76 5.65
C ASP A 802 8.67 7.21 5.88
N ALA A 803 7.93 8.18 5.34
CA ALA A 803 8.21 9.60 5.53
C ALA A 803 8.04 10.08 7.00
N ILE A 804 7.19 9.41 7.78
CA ILE A 804 7.12 9.62 9.23
C ILE A 804 8.33 8.98 9.92
N LEU A 805 8.70 7.75 9.56
CA LEU A 805 9.86 7.03 10.12
C LEU A 805 11.17 7.79 9.86
N GLU A 806 11.37 8.33 8.66
CA GLU A 806 12.52 9.19 8.31
C GLU A 806 12.59 10.43 9.22
N ALA A 807 11.44 11.06 9.51
CA ALA A 807 11.37 12.21 10.40
C ALA A 807 11.59 11.84 11.88
N ILE A 808 11.25 10.61 12.29
CA ILE A 808 11.57 10.06 13.63
C ILE A 808 13.08 9.78 13.75
N GLU A 809 13.68 9.17 12.72
CA GLU A 809 15.12 8.86 12.66
C GLU A 809 15.96 10.15 12.68
N ALA A 810 15.54 11.18 11.96
CA ALA A 810 16.12 12.52 12.02
C ALA A 810 15.91 13.23 13.38
N GLU A 811 15.18 12.64 14.34
CA GLU A 811 14.74 13.23 15.61
C GLU A 811 14.02 14.58 15.44
N ILE A 812 13.11 14.71 14.46
CA ILE A 812 12.26 15.91 14.36
C ILE A 812 11.34 15.95 15.59
N GLU A 813 11.34 17.04 16.35
CA GLU A 813 10.62 17.14 17.64
C GLU A 813 9.09 17.09 17.49
N LEU A 814 8.58 17.54 16.35
CA LEU A 814 7.15 17.59 16.02
C LEU A 814 6.89 17.18 14.56
N ILE A 815 6.24 16.04 14.36
CA ILE A 815 5.89 15.50 13.05
C ILE A 815 4.37 15.59 12.87
N VAL A 816 3.94 16.23 11.78
CA VAL A 816 2.52 16.44 11.48
C VAL A 816 2.18 15.68 10.20
N CYS A 817 1.50 14.54 10.30
CA CYS A 817 1.05 13.82 9.12
C CYS A 817 -0.40 14.20 8.80
N ILE A 818 -0.65 14.73 7.60
CA ILE A 818 -2.01 15.02 7.17
C ILE A 818 -2.68 13.86 6.43
N THR A 819 -1.87 12.91 5.95
CA THR A 819 -2.28 11.87 5.01
C THR A 819 -3.37 10.96 5.59
N GLU A 820 -4.41 10.74 4.81
CA GLU A 820 -5.49 9.79 5.08
C GLU A 820 -5.18 8.44 4.41
N GLY A 821 -5.82 7.35 4.85
CA GLY A 821 -5.70 6.04 4.18
C GLY A 821 -4.40 5.26 4.41
N ILE A 822 -3.63 5.54 5.47
CA ILE A 822 -2.44 4.75 5.82
C ILE A 822 -2.87 3.45 6.54
N PRO A 823 -2.37 2.26 6.14
CA PRO A 823 -2.63 1.00 6.83
C PRO A 823 -2.28 1.03 8.33
N VAL A 824 -3.14 0.39 9.13
CA VAL A 824 -3.07 0.32 10.59
C VAL A 824 -1.79 -0.39 11.03
N LEU A 825 -1.36 -1.43 10.30
CA LEU A 825 -0.14 -2.18 10.61
C LEU A 825 1.12 -1.31 10.43
N ASP A 826 1.16 -0.47 9.40
CA ASP A 826 2.24 0.50 9.15
C ASP A 826 2.26 1.56 10.26
N MET A 827 1.09 2.06 10.64
CA MET A 827 0.95 3.00 11.75
C MET A 827 1.27 2.40 13.12
N VAL A 828 1.14 1.08 13.29
CA VAL A 828 1.62 0.36 14.48
C VAL A 828 3.16 0.31 14.50
N GLN A 829 3.82 0.17 13.35
CA GLN A 829 5.28 0.29 13.26
C GLN A 829 5.76 1.71 13.59
N VAL A 830 5.08 2.74 13.05
CA VAL A 830 5.32 4.16 13.40
C VAL A 830 5.15 4.41 14.90
N LYS A 831 4.03 3.96 15.50
CA LYS A 831 3.79 4.06 16.95
C LYS A 831 4.87 3.35 17.77
N ARG A 832 5.40 2.23 17.26
CA ARG A 832 6.49 1.49 17.89
C ARG A 832 7.83 2.21 17.81
N ALA A 833 8.13 2.91 16.71
CA ALA A 833 9.34 3.72 16.54
C ALA A 833 9.29 5.02 17.38
N LEU A 834 8.13 5.67 17.46
CA LEU A 834 7.92 6.81 18.36
C LEU A 834 8.23 6.46 19.82
N ALA A 835 7.85 5.25 20.27
CA ALA A 835 8.07 4.72 21.62
C ALA A 835 9.55 4.40 21.93
N GLY A 836 10.33 5.48 22.12
CA GLY A 836 11.78 5.47 22.37
C GLY A 836 12.50 6.67 21.74
N SER A 837 11.85 7.35 20.79
CA SER A 837 12.36 8.56 20.13
C SER A 837 12.19 9.84 20.97
N LYS A 838 12.77 10.95 20.49
CA LYS A 838 12.46 12.32 20.99
C LYS A 838 11.28 12.97 20.26
N SER A 839 10.76 12.33 19.21
CA SER A 839 9.75 12.88 18.31
C SER A 839 8.34 12.75 18.88
N ARG A 840 7.52 13.78 18.68
CA ARG A 840 6.07 13.74 18.91
C ARG A 840 5.35 13.77 17.58
N MET A 841 4.27 13.01 17.44
CA MET A 841 3.47 12.97 16.22
C MET A 841 2.06 13.49 16.46
N ILE A 842 1.52 14.23 15.49
CA ILE A 842 0.10 14.57 15.35
C ILE A 842 -0.36 14.13 13.95
N GLY A 843 -1.56 13.55 13.88
CA GLY A 843 -2.00 12.74 12.74
C GLY A 843 -1.62 11.26 12.88
N PRO A 844 -1.79 10.43 11.83
CA PRO A 844 -2.27 10.75 10.47
C PRO A 844 -3.76 11.11 10.44
N ASN A 845 -4.34 11.32 9.25
CA ASN A 845 -5.75 11.69 9.08
C ASN A 845 -6.14 12.94 9.90
N CYS A 846 -5.36 14.02 9.75
CA CYS A 846 -5.48 15.23 10.55
C CYS A 846 -5.16 16.47 9.72
N PRO A 847 -5.97 17.55 9.74
CA PRO A 847 -5.66 18.76 8.97
C PRO A 847 -4.45 19.56 9.52
N GLY A 848 -3.85 19.13 10.62
CA GLY A 848 -2.58 19.64 11.14
C GLY A 848 -2.71 20.43 12.44
N ILE A 849 -1.81 21.40 12.63
CA ILE A 849 -1.68 22.20 13.86
C ILE A 849 -1.68 23.69 13.51
N ILE A 850 -2.25 24.52 14.39
CA ILE A 850 -2.13 25.97 14.30
C ILE A 850 -1.85 26.60 15.67
N THR A 851 -1.05 27.66 15.66
CA THR A 851 -0.81 28.56 16.80
C THR A 851 -0.66 29.97 16.23
N PRO A 852 -1.76 30.74 16.13
CA PRO A 852 -1.78 32.09 15.56
C PRO A 852 -0.66 32.99 16.01
N GLU A 853 -0.19 33.78 15.05
CA GLU A 853 0.95 34.69 15.13
C GLU A 853 2.32 33.97 15.30
N GLU A 854 2.35 32.63 15.39
CA GLU A 854 3.59 31.84 15.50
C GLU A 854 3.72 30.73 14.44
N CYS A 855 2.72 29.87 14.24
CA CYS A 855 2.77 28.79 13.25
C CYS A 855 1.40 28.30 12.71
N LYS A 856 1.44 27.74 11.50
CA LYS A 856 0.42 26.93 10.84
C LYS A 856 1.16 25.80 10.13
N ILE A 857 0.91 24.56 10.56
CA ILE A 857 1.59 23.37 10.04
C ILE A 857 0.51 22.41 9.53
N GLY A 858 0.46 22.21 8.21
CA GLY A 858 -0.67 21.54 7.55
C GLY A 858 -1.66 22.53 6.94
N ILE A 859 -2.91 22.11 6.84
CA ILE A 859 -3.91 22.65 5.90
C ILE A 859 -5.01 23.50 6.55
N MET A 860 -5.14 23.53 7.88
CA MET A 860 -6.22 24.24 8.58
C MET A 860 -6.35 25.73 8.19
N PRO A 861 -7.57 26.28 8.01
CA PRO A 861 -7.79 27.72 7.84
C PRO A 861 -7.41 28.51 9.11
N GLY A 862 -7.05 29.79 8.94
CA GLY A 862 -6.09 30.45 9.84
C GLY A 862 -6.64 31.26 11.02
N SER A 863 -7.10 30.65 12.12
CA SER A 863 -7.39 31.39 13.37
C SER A 863 -7.42 30.55 14.67
N THR A 864 -7.22 31.23 15.82
CA THR A 864 -7.33 30.79 17.25
C THR A 864 -6.20 29.93 17.89
N LYS A 865 -5.83 30.25 19.15
CA LYS A 865 -4.45 30.19 19.73
C LYS A 865 -4.05 28.97 20.61
N ARG A 866 -2.77 28.58 20.45
CA ARG A 866 -1.72 28.03 21.36
C ARG A 866 -1.98 26.80 22.24
N LEU A 867 -0.88 26.16 22.68
CA LEU A 867 -0.86 24.92 23.46
C LEU A 867 -1.31 25.12 24.92
N PHE A 868 -2.40 24.45 25.29
CA PHE A 868 -3.29 24.92 26.35
C PHE A 868 -2.78 24.87 27.80
N LEU A 869 -1.77 24.07 28.16
CA LEU A 869 -1.41 23.83 29.56
C LEU A 869 -0.34 24.79 30.10
N GLU A 870 0.76 24.96 29.38
CA GLU A 870 1.92 25.77 29.81
C GLU A 870 1.78 27.26 29.46
N ASP A 871 0.92 27.58 28.48
CA ASP A 871 0.67 28.95 28.02
C ASP A 871 -0.19 29.75 29.01
N GLU A 872 0.34 30.83 29.60
CA GLU A 872 -0.41 31.68 30.53
C GLU A 872 -1.57 32.44 29.86
N GLU A 873 -1.54 32.64 28.54
CA GLU A 873 -2.65 33.28 27.80
C GLU A 873 -3.85 32.33 27.55
N THR A 874 -3.72 31.03 27.81
CA THR A 874 -4.84 30.09 27.65
C THR A 874 -5.82 30.19 28.82
N HIS A 875 -6.96 30.83 28.56
CA HIS A 875 -8.03 31.04 29.54
C HIS A 875 -9.05 29.88 29.64
N GLY A 876 -8.97 28.87 28.77
CA GLY A 876 -9.86 27.70 28.76
C GLY A 876 -9.48 26.68 27.68
N ILE A 877 -9.98 25.46 27.82
CA ILE A 877 -9.67 24.30 26.96
C ILE A 877 -10.97 23.74 26.40
N VAL A 878 -11.00 23.42 25.11
CA VAL A 878 -12.14 22.74 24.46
C VAL A 878 -11.66 21.42 23.87
N ILE A 879 -12.26 20.32 24.31
CA ILE A 879 -12.06 18.98 23.76
C ILE A 879 -13.19 18.73 22.75
N ILE A 880 -12.83 18.55 21.48
CA ILE A 880 -13.74 18.10 20.44
C ILE A 880 -13.36 16.65 20.13
N GLY A 881 -14.23 15.72 20.52
CA GLY A 881 -14.08 14.28 20.33
C GLY A 881 -15.15 13.70 19.40
N GLU A 882 -15.13 12.38 19.24
CA GLU A 882 -16.05 11.63 18.39
C GLU A 882 -16.39 10.25 18.98
N ILE A 883 -17.18 9.44 18.27
CA ILE A 883 -17.46 8.06 18.66
C ILE A 883 -16.25 7.14 18.37
N GLY A 884 -16.04 6.11 19.21
CA GLY A 884 -14.97 5.12 19.07
C GLY A 884 -13.64 5.51 19.75
N GLY A 885 -12.90 4.54 20.28
CA GLY A 885 -11.66 4.79 21.05
C GLY A 885 -11.86 5.06 22.56
N SER A 886 -10.83 5.62 23.20
CA SER A 886 -10.83 6.12 24.59
C SER A 886 -9.95 7.36 24.84
N GLU A 887 -9.46 7.98 23.76
CA GLU A 887 -8.48 9.07 23.78
C GLU A 887 -8.99 10.31 24.53
N GLU A 888 -10.29 10.59 24.53
CA GLU A 888 -10.90 11.69 25.29
C GLU A 888 -11.06 11.36 26.78
N GLU A 889 -11.34 10.10 27.14
CA GLU A 889 -11.26 9.67 28.54
C GLU A 889 -9.82 9.85 29.07
N GLU A 890 -8.84 9.40 28.30
CA GLU A 890 -7.40 9.50 28.64
C GLU A 890 -6.92 10.96 28.68
N ALA A 891 -7.37 11.82 27.76
CA ALA A 891 -7.08 13.25 27.79
C ALA A 891 -7.70 13.94 29.02
N VAL A 892 -8.89 13.55 29.45
CA VAL A 892 -9.53 14.10 30.66
C VAL A 892 -8.84 13.63 31.94
N GLU A 893 -8.43 12.36 32.02
CA GLU A 893 -7.60 11.85 33.14
C GLU A 893 -6.21 12.55 33.19
N PHE A 894 -5.60 12.81 32.04
CA PHE A 894 -4.37 13.61 31.94
C PHE A 894 -4.57 15.05 32.41
N LEU A 895 -5.62 15.74 31.97
CA LEU A 895 -5.93 17.10 32.41
C LEU A 895 -6.19 17.15 33.93
N GLN A 896 -6.93 16.19 34.50
CA GLN A 896 -7.12 16.10 35.95
C GLN A 896 -5.80 15.88 36.70
N SER A 897 -4.98 14.92 36.26
CA SER A 897 -3.70 14.61 36.92
C SER A 897 -2.65 15.72 36.79
N SER A 898 -2.72 16.56 35.74
CA SER A 898 -1.88 17.76 35.59
C SER A 898 -2.09 18.82 36.68
N GLY A 899 -3.22 18.77 37.41
CA GLY A 899 -3.59 19.79 38.38
C GLY A 899 -3.98 21.14 37.77
N THR A 900 -4.22 21.19 36.45
CA THR A 900 -4.58 22.44 35.75
C THR A 900 -5.82 23.08 36.34
N LYS A 901 -5.78 24.41 36.48
CA LYS A 901 -6.94 25.22 36.92
C LYS A 901 -7.75 25.76 35.75
N LYS A 902 -7.30 25.59 34.50
CA LYS A 902 -7.99 26.12 33.31
C LYS A 902 -9.34 25.40 33.12
N PRO A 903 -10.44 26.11 32.81
CA PRO A 903 -11.75 25.49 32.60
C PRO A 903 -11.72 24.59 31.36
N VAL A 904 -12.40 23.44 31.41
CA VAL A 904 -12.47 22.47 30.32
C VAL A 904 -13.92 22.28 29.87
N VAL A 905 -14.16 22.38 28.57
CA VAL A 905 -15.42 22.07 27.90
C VAL A 905 -15.22 20.90 26.94
N GLY A 906 -16.21 20.02 26.83
CA GLY A 906 -16.21 18.89 25.89
C GLY A 906 -17.34 19.00 24.86
N PHE A 907 -17.13 18.38 23.70
CA PHE A 907 -18.18 17.96 22.77
C PHE A 907 -17.76 16.61 22.18
N VAL A 908 -18.73 15.74 21.87
CA VAL A 908 -18.47 14.43 21.25
C VAL A 908 -19.45 14.22 20.10
N ALA A 909 -18.91 14.13 18.87
CA ALA A 909 -19.67 13.88 17.66
C ALA A 909 -20.10 12.41 17.53
N GLY A 910 -21.13 12.17 16.72
CA GLY A 910 -21.60 10.81 16.41
C GLY A 910 -22.60 10.28 17.44
N GLN A 911 -23.35 11.17 18.10
CA GLN A 911 -24.43 10.77 19.02
C GLN A 911 -25.60 10.11 18.27
N THR A 912 -25.75 10.40 16.98
CA THR A 912 -26.76 9.87 16.05
C THR A 912 -26.32 8.65 15.25
N ALA A 913 -25.08 8.18 15.40
CA ALA A 913 -24.53 7.10 14.58
C ALA A 913 -25.25 5.76 14.83
N PRO A 914 -25.78 5.07 13.79
CA PRO A 914 -26.31 3.71 13.94
C PRO A 914 -25.26 2.73 14.52
N PRO A 915 -25.67 1.75 15.36
CA PRO A 915 -24.78 0.73 15.89
C PRO A 915 -24.04 -0.05 14.79
N GLY A 916 -22.77 -0.42 15.03
CA GLY A 916 -21.98 -1.28 14.12
C GLY A 916 -21.45 -0.64 12.83
N LYS A 917 -22.03 0.46 12.33
CA LYS A 917 -21.55 1.16 11.12
C LYS A 917 -20.41 2.15 11.42
N ARG A 918 -19.51 2.38 10.44
CA ARG A 918 -18.34 3.29 10.55
C ARG A 918 -18.60 4.63 9.87
N MET A 919 -18.61 5.71 10.64
CA MET A 919 -18.80 7.07 10.14
C MET A 919 -17.49 7.68 9.61
N GLY A 920 -16.99 7.17 8.47
CA GLY A 920 -15.86 7.68 7.68
C GLY A 920 -14.45 7.64 8.32
N HIS A 921 -14.24 8.17 9.52
CA HIS A 921 -12.93 8.10 10.19
C HIS A 921 -12.57 6.66 10.62
N ALA A 922 -11.27 6.33 10.62
CA ALA A 922 -10.75 4.97 10.89
C ALA A 922 -10.82 4.50 12.37
N GLY A 923 -11.41 5.33 13.25
CA GLY A 923 -11.76 4.99 14.64
C GLY A 923 -13.27 5.00 14.93
N ALA A 924 -14.10 5.57 14.04
CA ALA A 924 -15.48 5.96 14.35
C ALA A 924 -16.49 4.81 14.26
N ILE A 925 -16.34 3.80 15.14
CA ILE A 925 -17.15 2.57 15.18
C ILE A 925 -17.84 2.41 16.53
N SER A 926 -19.12 2.02 16.50
CA SER A 926 -19.94 1.78 17.69
C SER A 926 -20.06 0.29 18.02
N SER A 927 -19.36 -0.18 19.06
CA SER A 927 -19.49 -1.53 19.61
C SER A 927 -19.55 -1.54 21.14
N GLY A 928 -20.54 -2.23 21.71
CA GLY A 928 -20.74 -2.33 23.15
C GLY A 928 -21.14 -1.00 23.84
N SER A 929 -20.88 -0.90 25.14
CA SER A 929 -21.29 0.25 25.97
C SER A 929 -20.21 1.31 26.18
N SER A 930 -18.95 1.04 25.83
CA SER A 930 -17.78 1.89 26.09
C SER A 930 -17.12 2.37 24.80
N GLY A 931 -16.74 3.65 24.73
CA GLY A 931 -16.30 4.30 23.47
C GLY A 931 -17.45 4.85 22.63
N THR A 932 -18.71 4.50 22.95
CA THR A 932 -19.89 5.19 22.41
C THR A 932 -19.85 6.68 22.78
N ALA A 933 -20.34 7.57 21.91
CA ALA A 933 -20.39 9.01 22.19
C ALA A 933 -21.08 9.30 23.54
N LYS A 934 -22.20 8.63 23.82
CA LYS A 934 -22.91 8.68 25.10
C LYS A 934 -22.05 8.24 26.29
N GLY A 935 -21.25 7.18 26.14
CA GLY A 935 -20.32 6.72 27.17
C GLY A 935 -19.25 7.75 27.51
N LYS A 936 -18.66 8.39 26.48
CA LYS A 936 -17.67 9.47 26.62
C LYS A 936 -18.27 10.72 27.26
N ILE A 937 -19.44 11.18 26.80
CA ILE A 937 -20.18 12.31 27.36
C ILE A 937 -20.44 12.11 28.87
N GLU A 938 -20.87 10.92 29.27
CA GLU A 938 -21.12 10.60 30.67
C GLU A 938 -19.82 10.44 31.48
N PHE A 939 -18.69 10.06 30.87
CA PHE A 939 -17.38 10.10 31.51
C PHE A 939 -16.93 11.54 31.77
N MET A 940 -16.93 12.39 30.73
CA MET A 940 -16.59 13.81 30.82
C MET A 940 -17.40 14.54 31.91
N LYS A 941 -18.73 14.33 31.95
CA LYS A 941 -19.60 14.91 32.99
C LYS A 941 -19.21 14.46 34.40
N ARG A 942 -18.94 13.16 34.62
CA ARG A 942 -18.47 12.65 35.93
C ARG A 942 -17.10 13.21 36.32
N ALA A 943 -16.25 13.49 35.33
CA ALA A 943 -14.94 14.11 35.51
C ALA A 943 -14.98 15.63 35.75
N GLY A 944 -16.18 16.25 35.76
CA GLY A 944 -16.36 17.68 35.99
C GLY A 944 -16.18 18.57 34.75
N VAL A 945 -16.03 17.97 33.57
CA VAL A 945 -16.00 18.68 32.28
C VAL A 945 -17.43 19.04 31.88
N ALA A 946 -17.66 20.29 31.51
CA ALA A 946 -18.96 20.72 30.98
C ALA A 946 -19.08 20.29 29.52
N VAL A 947 -20.08 19.48 29.18
CA VAL A 947 -20.23 18.93 27.82
C VAL A 947 -21.35 19.64 27.07
N ALA A 948 -21.03 20.19 25.90
CA ALA A 948 -21.98 20.75 24.96
C ALA A 948 -22.79 19.63 24.27
N GLU A 949 -24.09 19.86 24.04
CA GLU A 949 -24.98 18.86 23.42
C GLU A 949 -24.78 18.79 21.90
N THR A 950 -24.43 19.91 21.26
CA THR A 950 -24.18 20.04 19.81
C THR A 950 -23.04 21.01 19.53
N PRO A 951 -22.46 21.00 18.31
CA PRO A 951 -21.43 21.98 17.91
C PRO A 951 -21.91 23.43 18.03
N ALA A 952 -23.20 23.67 17.73
CA ALA A 952 -23.81 24.99 17.70
C ALA A 952 -23.85 25.69 19.09
N VAL A 953 -23.78 24.93 20.19
CA VAL A 953 -23.83 25.49 21.56
C VAL A 953 -22.47 25.55 22.26
N ILE A 954 -21.38 25.01 21.68
CA ILE A 954 -20.04 24.98 22.31
C ILE A 954 -19.61 26.37 22.80
N GLY A 955 -19.71 27.40 21.96
CA GLY A 955 -19.31 28.76 22.32
C GLY A 955 -20.10 29.34 23.51
N LYS A 956 -21.38 28.97 23.64
CA LYS A 956 -22.20 29.32 24.81
C LYS A 956 -21.75 28.54 26.04
N THR A 957 -21.52 27.22 25.91
CA THR A 957 -21.04 26.38 27.02
C THR A 957 -19.70 26.88 27.56
N VAL A 958 -18.78 27.32 26.70
CA VAL A 958 -17.51 27.97 27.09
C VAL A 958 -17.78 29.25 27.89
N LEU A 959 -18.62 30.15 27.39
CA LEU A 959 -18.96 31.40 28.08
C LEU A 959 -19.66 31.16 29.43
N ASP A 960 -20.59 30.21 29.51
CA ASP A 960 -21.30 29.80 30.73
C ASP A 960 -20.37 29.17 31.79
N VAL A 961 -19.23 28.60 31.38
CA VAL A 961 -18.23 28.00 32.28
C VAL A 961 -17.17 29.03 32.71
N MET A 962 -16.72 29.90 31.80
CA MET A 962 -15.78 30.97 32.11
C MET A 962 -16.41 32.03 33.02
N GLY A 963 -17.66 32.44 32.75
CA GLY A 963 -18.37 33.46 33.53
C GLY A 963 -18.56 33.10 35.02
N LYS A 964 -18.72 31.80 35.34
CA LYS A 964 -18.90 31.28 36.71
C LYS A 964 -17.66 31.34 37.61
N ARG A 965 -16.56 31.95 37.13
CA ARG A 965 -15.31 32.14 37.89
C ARG A 965 -14.87 33.60 37.97
N SER A 966 -15.61 34.53 37.37
CA SER A 966 -15.39 35.98 37.49
C SER A 966 -16.23 36.60 38.63
N SER A 967 -16.75 35.75 39.52
CA SER A 967 -17.62 36.05 40.66
C SER A 967 -17.25 35.16 41.85
#